data_AF-A0A150X412-F1
#
_entry.id   AF-A0A150X412-F1
#
_cell.length_a   1.000
_cell.length_b   1.000
_cell.length_c   1.000
_cell.angle_alpha   90.00
_cell.angle_beta   90.00
_cell.angle_gamma   90.00
#
_symmetry.space_group_name_H-M   'P 1'
#
loop_
_entity.id
_entity.type
_entity.pdbx_description
1 polymer ?
#
loop_
_entity_poly.entity_id
_entity_poly.type
_entity_poly.pdbx_seq_one_letter_code
_entity_poly.pdbx_strand_id
1 'polypeptide(L)'
;MDKDFTQTLKFKSNLIEKVSNQLKDEFIGLDHIIDQLSEYISSWYILSEIQERPLIVNLWGMTGVGKTSVIKRFLELLQLTDHSYHFDLGDLKGGKLNIVDQLKDLQHRSSRPTALILDEFQLARTIDQSGTELIEHENRIIWKLLDSGKFTVDVASTFKLRDMANLIKEIEYFSAKGVKAKDGIVTTKRPFFQEIQRKRSKLNGNQAKESEFENRLVPPSFYFTLLESGIPGFNNLAQIEDIFMSMNEAETVDFIKKVIDEYMSPTQIDCSKSIIFIIGNLNSLYPMSSNYSMDLSADEFYRESLEININDVKSKLKSLFRHEQVARLGNNHIIYPSINEEQYKSFIQQELEAISVDAQNNFGFRIEYEKSFLSPLYDEAIIPSLGYRPVLTSIDSQVRIHLPKILNTFRKEKLDINLVSFWINNDQVIATFIKEEGISYKKEREKVYSFLLRKTRSNHDNKRSDKDIIISIHETGHLLVKLLLTGRVPEQVVVKSKSSEVLGFVYHKSNEQLLSKYDFRLELAAMLGGRAAEELTFGKERITIGAYDDLNQATQLAAKGIKQYGFGNDLGAFSNLNQQDSKIRQENIDSIIQKEITEAYSLAYETLRDNRKWLIKLSSKLLLLEKVNKSKLLGILEEIGINPKDYEPNFRYTWEFLKLK
;
A
#
# COMPACT_ATOMS: atom_id res chain seq x y z
N MET A 1 -10.30 -39.47 -22.22
CA MET A 1 -9.91 -38.76 -20.98
C MET A 1 -10.14 -39.70 -19.82
N ASP A 2 -9.13 -39.87 -18.99
CA ASP A 2 -9.14 -40.81 -17.87
C ASP A 2 -10.21 -40.42 -16.83
N LYS A 3 -10.95 -41.39 -16.28
CA LYS A 3 -12.00 -41.11 -15.28
C LYS A 3 -11.43 -40.39 -14.04
N ASP A 4 -10.17 -40.69 -13.72
CA ASP A 4 -9.44 -40.15 -12.58
C ASP A 4 -9.06 -38.66 -12.76
N PHE A 5 -8.72 -38.27 -14.00
CA PHE A 5 -8.45 -36.88 -14.35
C PHE A 5 -9.72 -36.03 -14.23
N THR A 6 -10.85 -36.48 -14.77
CA THR A 6 -12.13 -35.76 -14.67
C THR A 6 -12.62 -35.63 -13.22
N GLN A 7 -12.39 -36.64 -12.38
CA GLN A 7 -12.71 -36.56 -10.94
C GLN A 7 -11.82 -35.55 -10.21
N THR A 8 -10.52 -35.53 -10.50
CA THR A 8 -9.57 -34.55 -9.93
C THR A 8 -9.94 -33.12 -10.32
N LEU A 9 -10.30 -32.88 -11.58
CA LEU A 9 -10.75 -31.56 -12.05
C LEU A 9 -12.00 -31.09 -11.31
N LYS A 10 -12.99 -31.98 -11.16
CA LYS A 10 -14.24 -31.67 -10.46
C LYS A 10 -14.00 -31.37 -8.98
N PHE A 11 -13.11 -32.12 -8.33
CA PHE A 11 -12.72 -31.87 -6.95
C PHE A 11 -12.08 -30.48 -6.78
N LYS A 12 -11.09 -30.14 -7.62
CA LYS A 12 -10.43 -28.83 -7.58
C LYS A 12 -11.39 -27.68 -7.82
N SER A 13 -12.30 -27.82 -8.80
CA SER A 13 -13.33 -26.81 -9.09
C SER A 13 -14.27 -26.60 -7.90
N ASN A 14 -14.78 -27.68 -7.30
CA ASN A 14 -15.66 -27.60 -6.14
C ASN A 14 -14.95 -26.99 -4.92
N LEU A 15 -13.66 -27.28 -4.74
CA LEU A 15 -12.87 -26.70 -3.67
C LEU A 15 -12.76 -25.18 -3.83
N ILE A 16 -12.46 -24.69 -5.03
CA ILE A 16 -12.39 -23.24 -5.30
C ILE A 16 -13.73 -22.56 -5.06
N GLU A 17 -14.83 -23.15 -5.49
CA GLU A 17 -16.16 -22.60 -5.23
C GLU A 17 -16.46 -22.49 -3.73
N LYS A 18 -16.10 -23.53 -2.96
CA LYS A 18 -16.23 -23.51 -1.50
C LYS A 18 -15.37 -22.42 -0.86
N VAL A 19 -14.11 -22.30 -1.28
CA VAL A 19 -13.18 -21.27 -0.80
C VAL A 19 -13.68 -19.87 -1.14
N SER A 20 -14.17 -19.65 -2.36
CA SER A 20 -14.75 -18.39 -2.80
C SER A 20 -15.93 -17.97 -1.92
N ASN A 21 -16.88 -18.87 -1.66
CA ASN A 21 -18.03 -18.58 -0.81
C ASN A 21 -17.61 -18.22 0.62
N GLN A 22 -16.68 -18.97 1.20
CA GLN A 22 -16.15 -18.67 2.53
C GLN A 22 -15.44 -17.29 2.58
N LEU A 23 -14.68 -16.95 1.54
CA LEU A 23 -14.03 -15.64 1.47
C LEU A 23 -15.04 -14.49 1.38
N LYS A 24 -16.17 -14.68 0.67
CA LYS A 24 -17.24 -13.67 0.59
C LYS A 24 -17.92 -13.43 1.94
N ASP A 25 -18.05 -14.49 2.75
CA ASP A 25 -18.56 -14.38 4.11
C ASP A 25 -17.55 -13.65 5.03
N GLU A 26 -16.24 -13.86 4.83
CA GLU A 26 -15.17 -13.26 5.64
C GLU A 26 -14.83 -11.81 5.24
N PHE A 27 -14.90 -11.47 3.95
CA PHE A 27 -14.46 -10.18 3.40
C PHE A 27 -15.63 -9.37 2.82
N ILE A 28 -16.12 -8.42 3.62
CA ILE A 28 -17.28 -7.60 3.26
C ILE A 28 -17.01 -6.72 2.04
N GLY A 29 -17.88 -6.81 1.04
CA GLY A 29 -17.91 -5.90 -0.10
C GLY A 29 -16.88 -6.18 -1.19
N LEU A 30 -16.20 -7.33 -1.11
CA LEU A 30 -15.19 -7.76 -2.08
C LEU A 30 -15.67 -8.92 -2.96
N ASP A 31 -16.98 -9.22 -3.00
CA ASP A 31 -17.54 -10.37 -3.71
C ASP A 31 -17.10 -10.46 -5.16
N HIS A 32 -17.23 -9.36 -5.90
CA HIS A 32 -16.83 -9.28 -7.31
C HIS A 32 -15.32 -9.47 -7.50
N ILE A 33 -14.50 -9.00 -6.55
CA ILE A 33 -13.05 -9.17 -6.57
C ILE A 33 -12.69 -10.63 -6.30
N ILE A 34 -13.35 -11.26 -5.33
CA ILE A 34 -13.18 -12.67 -4.98
C ILE A 34 -13.59 -13.56 -6.15
N ASP A 35 -14.65 -13.21 -6.88
CA ASP A 35 -15.07 -13.91 -8.08
C ASP A 35 -14.01 -13.85 -9.19
N GLN A 36 -13.47 -12.67 -9.48
CA GLN A 36 -12.39 -12.50 -10.46
C GLN A 36 -11.11 -13.24 -10.04
N LEU A 37 -10.73 -13.16 -8.77
CA LEU A 37 -9.60 -13.90 -8.23
C LEU A 37 -9.80 -15.40 -8.36
N SER A 38 -11.00 -15.89 -8.04
CA SER A 38 -11.36 -17.30 -8.14
C SER A 38 -11.27 -17.79 -9.58
N GLU A 39 -11.67 -17.00 -10.56
CA GLU A 39 -11.54 -17.32 -11.98
C GLU A 39 -10.06 -17.52 -12.39
N TYR A 40 -9.20 -16.55 -12.05
CA TYR A 40 -7.77 -16.64 -12.38
C TYR A 40 -7.07 -17.77 -11.64
N ILE A 41 -7.32 -17.92 -10.34
CA ILE A 41 -6.74 -18.99 -9.53
C ILE A 41 -7.25 -20.34 -10.02
N SER A 42 -8.51 -20.48 -10.41
CA SER A 42 -9.06 -21.71 -10.96
C SER A 42 -8.36 -22.16 -12.23
N SER A 43 -8.16 -21.23 -13.17
CA SER A 43 -7.41 -21.49 -14.40
C SER A 43 -6.02 -22.06 -14.11
N TRP A 44 -5.30 -21.46 -13.15
CA TRP A 44 -3.97 -21.95 -12.75
C TRP A 44 -4.03 -23.26 -11.96
N TYR A 45 -4.87 -23.35 -10.92
CA TYR A 45 -4.88 -24.47 -9.98
C TYR A 45 -5.28 -25.79 -10.65
N ILE A 46 -6.14 -25.71 -11.66
CA ILE A 46 -6.58 -26.85 -12.48
C ILE A 46 -5.49 -27.25 -13.48
N LEU A 47 -4.84 -26.28 -14.15
CA LEU A 47 -3.95 -26.53 -15.30
C LEU A 47 -2.48 -26.17 -15.06
N SER A 48 -2.03 -26.10 -13.81
CA SER A 48 -0.67 -25.67 -13.47
C SER A 48 0.43 -26.52 -14.10
N GLU A 49 0.14 -27.80 -14.41
CA GLU A 49 1.12 -28.71 -15.00
C GLU A 49 1.45 -28.42 -16.46
N ILE A 50 0.52 -27.81 -17.21
CA ILE A 50 0.68 -27.51 -18.64
C ILE A 50 1.11 -26.06 -18.90
N GLN A 51 1.31 -25.26 -17.85
CA GLN A 51 1.76 -23.89 -18.00
C GLN A 51 3.22 -23.83 -18.47
N GLU A 52 3.46 -23.04 -19.52
CA GLU A 52 4.80 -22.75 -20.03
C GLU A 52 5.40 -21.45 -19.46
N ARG A 53 4.53 -20.60 -18.89
CA ARG A 53 4.88 -19.31 -18.28
C ARG A 53 4.02 -19.07 -17.05
N PRO A 54 4.51 -18.31 -16.06
CA PRO A 54 3.74 -18.02 -14.87
C PRO A 54 2.42 -17.30 -15.19
N LEU A 55 1.36 -17.62 -14.46
CA LEU A 55 0.14 -16.82 -14.49
C LEU A 55 0.34 -15.56 -13.66
N ILE A 56 0.30 -14.40 -14.28
CA ILE A 56 0.39 -13.11 -13.58
C ILE A 56 -1.01 -12.60 -13.27
N VAL A 57 -1.25 -12.22 -12.03
CA VAL A 57 -2.48 -11.57 -11.55
C VAL A 57 -2.09 -10.28 -10.83
N ASN A 58 -2.56 -9.15 -11.33
CA ASN A 58 -2.20 -7.84 -10.79
C ASN A 58 -3.34 -7.27 -9.96
N LEU A 59 -3.06 -6.89 -8.72
CA LEU A 59 -4.01 -6.32 -7.77
C LEU A 59 -3.62 -4.87 -7.47
N TRP A 60 -4.47 -3.94 -7.89
CA TRP A 60 -4.24 -2.52 -7.72
C TRP A 60 -5.26 -1.93 -6.78
N GLY A 61 -4.81 -1.10 -5.86
CA GLY A 61 -5.68 -0.23 -5.10
C GLY A 61 -5.02 0.34 -3.87
N MET A 62 -5.76 1.07 -3.06
CA MET A 62 -5.21 1.78 -1.91
C MET A 62 -4.70 0.84 -0.82
N THR A 63 -3.81 1.33 0.04
CA THR A 63 -3.42 0.58 1.24
C THR A 63 -4.64 0.37 2.14
N GLY A 64 -4.78 -0.84 2.71
CA GLY A 64 -5.84 -1.13 3.67
C GLY A 64 -7.20 -1.53 3.07
N VAL A 65 -7.30 -1.80 1.76
CA VAL A 65 -8.53 -2.34 1.13
C VAL A 65 -8.58 -3.87 1.05
N GLY A 66 -7.65 -4.57 1.70
CA GLY A 66 -7.68 -6.04 1.81
C GLY A 66 -6.93 -6.85 0.73
N LYS A 67 -6.20 -6.22 -0.19
CA LYS A 67 -5.47 -6.90 -1.29
C LYS A 67 -4.64 -8.11 -0.82
N THR A 68 -3.68 -7.87 0.06
CA THR A 68 -2.77 -8.91 0.58
C THR A 68 -3.51 -9.91 1.47
N SER A 69 -4.47 -9.45 2.28
CA SER A 69 -5.23 -10.29 3.20
C SER A 69 -6.08 -11.33 2.46
N VAL A 70 -6.78 -10.93 1.39
CA VAL A 70 -7.60 -11.83 0.58
C VAL A 70 -6.73 -12.92 -0.06
N ILE A 71 -5.59 -12.56 -0.69
CA ILE A 71 -4.70 -13.54 -1.31
C ILE A 71 -4.15 -14.54 -0.28
N LYS A 72 -3.65 -14.05 0.87
CA LYS A 72 -3.11 -14.93 1.92
C LYS A 72 -4.18 -15.90 2.42
N ARG A 73 -5.39 -15.40 2.69
CA ARG A 73 -6.51 -16.23 3.16
C ARG A 73 -6.98 -17.22 2.09
N PHE A 74 -6.99 -16.83 0.82
CA PHE A 74 -7.30 -17.73 -0.30
C PHE A 74 -6.31 -18.90 -0.34
N LEU A 75 -5.00 -18.61 -0.29
CA LEU A 75 -3.96 -19.64 -0.32
C LEU A 75 -3.99 -20.53 0.93
N GLU A 76 -4.32 -19.98 2.09
CA GLU A 76 -4.55 -20.74 3.33
C GLU A 76 -5.70 -21.75 3.19
N LEU A 77 -6.85 -21.31 2.68
CA LEU A 77 -8.01 -22.17 2.49
C LEU A 77 -7.79 -23.25 1.41
N LEU A 78 -6.91 -23.00 0.44
CA LEU A 78 -6.43 -23.98 -0.52
C LEU A 78 -5.31 -24.90 0.01
N GLN A 79 -4.84 -24.68 1.24
CA GLN A 79 -3.71 -25.42 1.85
C GLN A 79 -2.40 -25.28 1.03
N LEU A 80 -2.18 -24.09 0.45
CA LEU A 80 -1.01 -23.76 -0.36
C LEU A 80 0.00 -22.86 0.37
N THR A 81 -0.14 -22.67 1.69
CA THR A 81 0.76 -21.83 2.50
C THR A 81 2.22 -22.26 2.39
N ASP A 82 2.49 -23.56 2.48
CA ASP A 82 3.84 -24.15 2.39
C ASP A 82 4.41 -24.11 0.95
N HIS A 83 3.57 -23.70 0.00
CA HIS A 83 3.86 -23.53 -1.42
C HIS A 83 3.71 -22.07 -1.86
N SER A 84 3.72 -21.13 -0.91
CA SER A 84 3.59 -19.71 -1.16
C SER A 84 4.78 -18.94 -0.62
N TYR A 85 5.28 -17.98 -1.40
CA TYR A 85 6.38 -17.11 -1.04
C TYR A 85 5.92 -15.65 -1.13
N HIS A 86 6.24 -14.86 -0.11
CA HIS A 86 5.83 -13.46 -0.01
C HIS A 86 7.07 -12.57 0.02
N PHE A 87 7.17 -11.67 -0.95
CA PHE A 87 8.28 -10.73 -1.12
C PHE A 87 7.75 -9.31 -0.95
N ASP A 88 8.25 -8.60 0.06
CA ASP A 88 7.99 -7.16 0.22
C ASP A 88 9.07 -6.37 -0.52
N LEU A 89 8.68 -5.66 -1.57
CA LEU A 89 9.62 -4.91 -2.42
C LEU A 89 10.05 -3.57 -1.78
N GLY A 90 9.46 -3.18 -0.65
CA GLY A 90 9.90 -2.02 0.13
C GLY A 90 11.15 -2.26 0.96
N ASP A 91 11.35 -3.49 1.43
CA ASP A 91 12.47 -3.87 2.29
C ASP A 91 13.82 -3.97 1.54
N LEU A 92 13.79 -3.96 0.21
CA LEU A 92 14.97 -4.08 -0.65
C LEU A 92 15.96 -2.91 -0.54
N LYS A 93 15.56 -1.78 0.03
CA LYS A 93 16.45 -0.61 0.22
C LYS A 93 17.41 -0.74 1.42
N GLY A 94 17.30 -1.81 2.22
CA GLY A 94 17.99 -1.99 3.50
C GLY A 94 19.32 -2.75 3.50
N GLY A 95 19.87 -3.12 2.34
CA GLY A 95 21.28 -3.55 2.19
C GLY A 95 21.71 -4.86 2.88
N LYS A 96 20.82 -5.72 3.36
CA LYS A 96 21.20 -7.00 4.00
C LYS A 96 20.64 -8.28 3.38
N LEU A 97 19.54 -8.22 2.63
CA LEU A 97 18.98 -9.38 1.93
C LEU A 97 18.46 -8.92 0.57
N ASN A 98 19.07 -9.41 -0.50
CA ASN A 98 18.63 -9.13 -1.86
C ASN A 98 17.43 -10.03 -2.19
N ILE A 99 16.48 -9.57 -3.01
CA ILE A 99 15.38 -10.43 -3.50
C ILE A 99 15.93 -11.71 -4.14
N VAL A 100 17.12 -11.62 -4.75
CA VAL A 100 17.86 -12.75 -5.31
C VAL A 100 18.11 -13.82 -4.26
N ASP A 101 18.46 -13.45 -3.02
CA ASP A 101 18.74 -14.42 -1.96
C ASP A 101 17.46 -15.11 -1.49
N GLN A 102 16.34 -14.40 -1.40
CA GLN A 102 15.04 -15.01 -1.09
C GLN A 102 14.53 -15.90 -2.24
N LEU A 103 14.85 -15.56 -3.49
CA LEU A 103 14.51 -16.38 -4.66
C LEU A 103 15.37 -17.65 -4.77
N LYS A 104 16.56 -17.71 -4.13
CA LYS A 104 17.37 -18.94 -4.09
C LYS A 104 16.62 -20.09 -3.40
N ASP A 105 15.80 -19.79 -2.39
CA ASP A 105 15.00 -20.80 -1.67
C ASP A 105 14.01 -21.53 -2.59
N LEU A 106 13.67 -20.96 -3.75
CA LEU A 106 12.82 -21.59 -4.76
C LEU A 106 13.52 -22.76 -5.48
N GLN A 107 14.85 -22.90 -5.37
CA GLN A 107 15.61 -23.98 -6.00
C GLN A 107 15.02 -25.36 -5.68
N HIS A 108 14.66 -25.61 -4.42
CA HIS A 108 14.10 -26.89 -3.97
C HIS A 108 12.66 -27.18 -4.48
N ARG A 109 12.03 -26.17 -5.09
CA ARG A 109 10.65 -26.22 -5.60
C ARG A 109 10.57 -25.96 -7.11
N SER A 110 11.71 -25.92 -7.81
CA SER A 110 11.77 -25.72 -9.25
C SER A 110 10.86 -26.70 -10.01
N SER A 111 10.15 -26.18 -11.02
CA SER A 111 9.19 -26.89 -11.87
C SER A 111 7.98 -27.50 -11.13
N ARG A 112 7.68 -27.01 -9.91
CA ARG A 112 6.44 -27.33 -9.16
C ARG A 112 5.50 -26.12 -9.09
N PRO A 113 4.17 -26.33 -9.06
CA PRO A 113 3.21 -25.24 -8.86
C PRO A 113 3.46 -24.53 -7.52
N THR A 114 3.64 -23.22 -7.59
CA THR A 114 3.99 -22.37 -6.44
C THR A 114 3.27 -21.02 -6.58
N ALA A 115 2.85 -20.41 -5.48
CA ALA A 115 2.31 -19.05 -5.48
C ALA A 115 3.38 -18.05 -5.02
N LEU A 116 3.59 -16.99 -5.79
CA LEU A 116 4.53 -15.91 -5.44
C LEU A 116 3.72 -14.62 -5.26
N ILE A 117 3.95 -13.90 -4.16
CA ILE A 117 3.31 -12.62 -3.88
C ILE A 117 4.39 -11.56 -3.86
N LEU A 118 4.33 -10.61 -4.80
CA LEU A 118 5.18 -9.44 -4.87
C LEU A 118 4.38 -8.23 -4.37
N ASP A 119 4.57 -7.86 -3.11
CA ASP A 119 3.85 -6.75 -2.47
C ASP A 119 4.61 -5.43 -2.60
N GLU A 120 3.88 -4.32 -2.50
CA GLU A 120 4.37 -2.95 -2.67
C GLU A 120 5.14 -2.73 -4.00
N PHE A 121 4.64 -3.32 -5.09
CA PHE A 121 5.32 -3.40 -6.38
C PHE A 121 5.76 -2.05 -6.97
N GLN A 122 5.05 -0.96 -6.68
CA GLN A 122 5.43 0.39 -7.10
C GLN A 122 6.80 0.85 -6.59
N LEU A 123 7.33 0.21 -5.53
CA LEU A 123 8.65 0.50 -4.98
C LEU A 123 9.78 -0.06 -5.85
N ALA A 124 9.50 -1.05 -6.69
CA ALA A 124 10.43 -1.59 -7.70
C ALA A 124 10.49 -0.75 -8.99
N ARG A 125 10.05 0.52 -8.94
CA ARG A 125 10.08 1.47 -10.06
C ARG A 125 11.45 1.50 -10.73
N THR A 126 11.46 1.64 -12.05
CA THR A 126 12.69 1.77 -12.85
C THR A 126 12.79 3.10 -13.59
N ILE A 127 11.77 3.94 -13.46
CA ILE A 127 11.74 5.30 -14.00
C ILE A 127 11.68 6.26 -12.82
N ASP A 128 12.49 7.31 -12.83
CA ASP A 128 12.51 8.38 -11.83
C ASP A 128 11.40 9.43 -12.07
N GLN A 129 11.32 10.48 -11.25
CA GLN A 129 10.27 11.50 -11.40
C GLN A 129 10.46 12.39 -12.64
N SER A 130 11.67 12.43 -13.20
CA SER A 130 12.00 13.17 -14.42
C SER A 130 11.73 12.38 -15.70
N GLY A 131 11.34 11.10 -15.58
CA GLY A 131 11.21 10.18 -16.71
C GLY A 131 12.52 9.50 -17.11
N THR A 132 13.58 9.65 -16.32
CA THR A 132 14.89 9.05 -16.57
C THR A 132 14.96 7.65 -15.96
N GLU A 133 15.70 6.77 -16.61
CA GLU A 133 15.86 5.38 -16.21
C GLU A 133 16.78 5.23 -14.99
N LEU A 134 16.32 4.49 -13.98
CA LEU A 134 17.13 4.12 -12.81
C LEU A 134 18.06 2.96 -13.18
N ILE A 135 19.34 3.11 -12.85
CA ILE A 135 20.38 2.08 -13.07
C ILE A 135 20.38 1.14 -11.88
N GLU A 136 19.53 0.11 -11.90
CA GLU A 136 19.54 -0.96 -10.90
C GLU A 136 19.66 -2.34 -11.56
N HIS A 137 20.72 -3.07 -11.20
CA HIS A 137 21.02 -4.39 -11.76
C HIS A 137 20.28 -5.54 -11.05
N GLU A 138 19.99 -5.38 -9.76
CA GLU A 138 19.51 -6.46 -8.90
C GLU A 138 18.02 -6.79 -9.14
N ASN A 139 17.22 -5.78 -9.45
CA ASN A 139 15.78 -5.92 -9.76
C ASN A 139 15.50 -6.51 -11.16
N ARG A 140 16.54 -6.79 -11.97
CA ARG A 140 16.38 -7.40 -13.31
C ARG A 140 15.81 -8.82 -13.24
N ILE A 141 16.04 -9.53 -12.14
CA ILE A 141 15.56 -10.91 -11.97
C ILE A 141 14.04 -10.99 -11.91
N ILE A 142 13.38 -9.98 -11.33
CA ILE A 142 11.91 -9.86 -11.26
C ILE A 142 11.34 -9.88 -12.67
N TRP A 143 11.93 -9.11 -13.58
CA TRP A 143 11.44 -9.03 -14.96
C TRP A 143 11.67 -10.33 -15.75
N LYS A 144 12.72 -11.10 -15.44
CA LYS A 144 12.92 -12.44 -16.03
C LYS A 144 11.91 -13.46 -15.50
N LEU A 145 11.64 -13.38 -14.19
CA LEU A 145 10.62 -14.18 -13.51
C LEU A 145 9.24 -13.92 -14.14
N LEU A 146 8.85 -12.66 -14.33
CA LEU A 146 7.56 -12.31 -14.94
C LEU A 146 7.45 -12.73 -16.42
N ASP A 147 8.54 -12.68 -17.19
CA ASP A 147 8.50 -12.98 -18.63
C ASP A 147 8.40 -14.49 -18.93
N SER A 148 9.28 -15.27 -18.31
CA SER A 148 9.47 -16.70 -18.62
C SER A 148 9.33 -17.63 -17.42
N GLY A 149 9.33 -17.09 -16.20
CA GLY A 149 9.47 -17.87 -14.98
C GLY A 149 10.86 -18.47 -14.77
N LYS A 150 11.79 -18.34 -15.72
CA LYS A 150 13.08 -19.03 -15.72
C LYS A 150 14.22 -18.03 -15.55
N PHE A 151 15.08 -18.30 -14.59
CA PHE A 151 16.25 -17.48 -14.33
C PHE A 151 17.38 -18.30 -13.70
N THR A 152 18.59 -17.80 -13.84
CA THR A 152 19.79 -18.45 -13.31
C THR A 152 20.25 -17.69 -12.07
N VAL A 153 20.53 -18.42 -11.00
CA VAL A 153 21.10 -17.85 -9.78
C VAL A 153 22.47 -18.46 -9.54
N ASP A 154 23.42 -17.60 -9.13
CA ASP A 154 24.73 -18.03 -8.69
C ASP A 154 24.66 -18.41 -7.20
N VAL A 155 24.82 -19.70 -6.91
CA VAL A 155 24.78 -20.27 -5.55
C VAL A 155 26.15 -20.12 -4.87
N ALA A 156 27.20 -19.74 -5.61
CA ALA A 156 28.57 -19.65 -5.12
C ALA A 156 28.75 -18.69 -3.93
N SER A 157 27.93 -17.63 -3.83
CA SER A 157 28.03 -16.63 -2.75
C SER A 157 27.56 -17.15 -1.38
N THR A 158 26.77 -18.22 -1.35
CA THR A 158 26.25 -18.83 -0.11
C THR A 158 27.17 -19.94 0.41
N PHE A 159 28.06 -20.46 -0.43
CA PHE A 159 28.96 -21.55 -0.09
C PHE A 159 30.19 -21.03 0.68
N LYS A 160 30.61 -21.75 1.73
CA LYS A 160 31.95 -21.61 2.34
C LYS A 160 33.05 -22.14 1.39
N LEU A 161 33.06 -21.73 0.12
CA LEU A 161 34.02 -22.15 -0.92
C LEU A 161 35.46 -21.94 -0.48
N ARG A 162 35.69 -20.87 0.29
CA ARG A 162 36.98 -20.58 0.90
C ARG A 162 37.48 -21.74 1.76
N ASP A 163 36.61 -22.37 2.54
CA ASP A 163 36.97 -23.47 3.44
C ASP A 163 37.27 -24.75 2.66
N MET A 164 36.48 -25.05 1.62
CA MET A 164 36.75 -26.20 0.74
C MET A 164 38.05 -26.02 -0.06
N ALA A 165 38.28 -24.83 -0.62
CA ALA A 165 39.51 -24.51 -1.34
C ALA A 165 40.74 -24.53 -0.42
N ASN A 166 40.60 -24.11 0.84
CA ASN A 166 41.67 -24.20 1.83
C ASN A 166 41.99 -25.66 2.17
N LEU A 167 40.97 -26.51 2.33
CA LEU A 167 41.16 -27.93 2.61
C LEU A 167 41.86 -28.66 1.46
N ILE A 168 41.47 -28.39 0.20
CA ILE A 168 42.16 -28.94 -0.98
C ILE A 168 43.65 -28.58 -0.95
N LYS A 169 43.98 -27.30 -0.79
CA LYS A 169 45.38 -26.83 -0.74
C LYS A 169 46.18 -27.49 0.38
N GLU A 170 45.53 -27.75 1.51
CA GLU A 170 46.14 -28.42 2.65
C GLU A 170 46.45 -29.89 2.37
N ILE A 171 45.49 -30.64 1.84
CA ILE A 171 45.69 -32.05 1.50
C ILE A 171 46.73 -32.19 0.38
N GLU A 172 46.69 -31.33 -0.64
CA GLU A 172 47.70 -31.28 -1.71
C GLU A 172 49.10 -30.97 -1.17
N TYR A 173 49.21 -30.03 -0.21
CA TYR A 173 50.48 -29.73 0.45
C TYR A 173 51.03 -30.95 1.20
N PHE A 174 50.18 -31.65 1.97
CA PHE A 174 50.58 -32.86 2.69
C PHE A 174 50.99 -33.98 1.73
N SER A 175 50.23 -34.19 0.66
CA SER A 175 50.54 -35.16 -0.39
C SER A 175 51.88 -34.86 -1.08
N ALA A 176 52.15 -33.59 -1.44
CA ALA A 176 53.42 -33.16 -2.02
C ALA A 176 54.61 -33.36 -1.06
N LYS A 177 54.36 -33.34 0.26
CA LYS A 177 55.35 -33.67 1.29
C LYS A 177 55.44 -35.17 1.59
N GLY A 178 54.70 -36.02 0.88
CA GLY A 178 54.76 -37.48 1.00
C GLY A 178 53.94 -38.07 2.15
N VAL A 179 52.96 -37.32 2.65
CA VAL A 179 51.92 -37.84 3.55
C VAL A 179 50.89 -38.57 2.71
N LYS A 180 50.54 -39.80 3.09
CA LYS A 180 49.53 -40.63 2.46
C LYS A 180 48.48 -41.02 3.49
N ALA A 181 47.24 -41.15 3.05
CA ALA A 181 46.12 -41.62 3.85
C ALA A 181 45.52 -42.89 3.25
N LYS A 182 44.98 -43.73 4.12
CA LYS A 182 44.16 -44.88 3.74
C LYS A 182 42.97 -44.92 4.69
N ASP A 183 41.77 -45.12 4.14
CA ASP A 183 40.52 -45.15 4.90
C ASP A 183 40.34 -43.87 5.75
N GLY A 184 40.61 -42.70 5.14
CA GLY A 184 40.56 -41.38 5.78
C GLY A 184 41.63 -41.12 6.85
N ILE A 185 42.52 -42.08 7.13
CA ILE A 185 43.54 -41.99 8.19
C ILE A 185 44.92 -41.89 7.57
N VAL A 186 45.70 -40.91 8.01
CA VAL A 186 47.10 -40.72 7.62
C VAL A 186 47.93 -41.93 8.04
N THR A 187 48.65 -42.54 7.11
CA THR A 187 49.47 -43.74 7.33
C THR A 187 50.97 -43.45 7.26
N THR A 188 51.40 -42.50 6.43
CA THR A 188 52.82 -42.12 6.30
C THR A 188 53.09 -40.72 6.87
N LYS A 189 54.31 -40.50 7.38
CA LYS A 189 54.75 -39.21 7.93
C LYS A 189 53.80 -38.61 9.00
N ARG A 190 53.16 -39.47 9.80
CA ARG A 190 52.26 -39.07 10.91
C ARG A 190 52.87 -38.01 11.84
N PRO A 191 54.12 -38.11 12.31
CA PRO A 191 54.69 -37.10 13.21
C PRO A 191 54.75 -35.69 12.57
N PHE A 192 55.03 -35.63 11.27
CA PHE A 192 55.07 -34.38 10.51
C PHE A 192 53.66 -33.78 10.34
N PHE A 193 52.67 -34.61 10.02
CA PHE A 193 51.27 -34.20 9.92
C PHE A 193 50.74 -33.64 11.26
N GLN A 194 50.97 -34.37 12.36
CA GLN A 194 50.56 -33.98 13.70
C GLN A 194 51.23 -32.68 14.17
N GLU A 195 52.51 -32.47 13.86
CA GLU A 195 53.23 -31.24 14.23
C GLU A 195 52.60 -30.00 13.57
N ILE A 196 52.25 -30.11 12.29
CA ILE A 196 51.63 -29.01 11.53
C ILE A 196 50.21 -28.72 12.05
N GLN A 197 49.40 -29.75 12.33
CA GLN A 197 48.08 -29.56 12.92
C GLN A 197 48.15 -28.91 14.31
N ARG A 198 49.06 -29.37 15.19
CA ARG A 198 49.26 -28.80 16.54
C ARG A 198 49.72 -27.34 16.50
N LYS A 199 50.57 -26.96 15.56
CA LYS A 199 51.00 -25.55 15.36
C LYS A 199 49.81 -24.66 14.98
N ARG A 200 48.86 -25.15 14.18
CA ARG A 200 47.66 -24.41 13.77
C ARG A 200 46.63 -24.28 14.89
N SER A 201 46.39 -25.37 15.64
CA SER A 201 45.47 -25.35 16.79
C SER A 201 45.87 -24.28 17.83
N LYS A 202 47.18 -24.13 18.08
CA LYS A 202 47.74 -23.07 18.94
C LYS A 202 47.54 -21.64 18.40
N LEU A 203 47.56 -21.45 17.08
CA LEU A 203 47.33 -20.15 16.44
C LEU A 203 45.86 -19.72 16.48
N ASN A 204 44.93 -20.68 16.50
CA ASN A 204 43.48 -20.42 16.43
C ASN A 204 42.79 -20.39 17.82
N GLY A 205 43.53 -20.43 18.92
CA GLY A 205 42.99 -20.23 20.28
C GLY A 205 42.21 -21.41 20.87
N ASN A 206 42.12 -22.56 20.19
CA ASN A 206 41.41 -23.73 20.68
C ASN A 206 42.31 -24.63 21.53
N GLN A 207 42.03 -24.74 22.83
CA GLN A 207 42.54 -25.83 23.67
C GLN A 207 41.45 -26.91 23.77
N ALA A 208 41.43 -27.87 22.84
CA ALA A 208 40.52 -29.01 22.92
C ALA A 208 41.29 -30.34 22.78
N LYS A 209 40.81 -31.34 23.54
CA LYS A 209 41.33 -32.71 23.66
C LYS A 209 41.28 -33.43 22.30
N GLU A 210 42.35 -33.35 21.52
CA GLU A 210 42.49 -34.08 20.26
C GLU A 210 43.55 -35.16 20.41
N SER A 211 43.19 -36.36 20.90
CA SER A 211 44.05 -37.54 20.81
C SER A 211 43.50 -38.61 19.85
N GLU A 212 42.20 -38.61 19.57
CA GLU A 212 41.57 -39.60 18.67
C GLU A 212 41.50 -39.16 17.20
N PHE A 213 41.55 -37.85 16.91
CA PHE A 213 41.37 -37.32 15.55
C PHE A 213 42.67 -36.83 14.90
N GLU A 214 43.81 -36.86 15.61
CA GLU A 214 45.12 -36.33 15.17
C GLU A 214 45.68 -36.97 13.89
N ASN A 215 45.12 -38.10 13.47
CA ASN A 215 45.55 -38.82 12.27
C ASN A 215 44.51 -38.79 11.15
N ARG A 216 43.36 -38.12 11.33
CA ARG A 216 42.36 -38.02 10.25
C ARG A 216 42.81 -36.99 9.23
N LEU A 217 42.69 -37.35 7.95
CA LEU A 217 43.07 -36.47 6.85
C LEU A 217 42.16 -35.23 6.79
N VAL A 218 40.86 -35.42 7.00
CA VAL A 218 39.86 -34.35 7.05
C VAL A 218 39.42 -34.12 8.50
N PRO A 219 39.48 -32.89 9.03
CA PRO A 219 39.09 -32.61 10.41
C PRO A 219 37.56 -32.70 10.58
N PRO A 220 37.06 -33.21 11.73
CA PRO A 220 35.61 -33.31 11.98
C PRO A 220 34.86 -31.98 11.88
N SER A 221 35.52 -30.85 12.17
CA SER A 221 34.94 -29.51 12.00
C SER A 221 34.51 -29.22 10.56
N PHE A 222 35.15 -29.84 9.56
CA PHE A 222 34.77 -29.70 8.16
C PHE A 222 33.49 -30.47 7.81
N TYR A 223 33.19 -31.57 8.51
CA TYR A 223 31.93 -32.30 8.32
C TYR A 223 30.73 -31.44 8.72
N PHE A 224 30.86 -30.64 9.78
CA PHE A 224 29.86 -29.64 10.16
C PHE A 224 29.70 -28.56 9.09
N THR A 225 30.79 -28.09 8.47
CA THR A 225 30.72 -27.15 7.35
C THR A 225 29.94 -27.71 6.16
N LEU A 226 30.10 -29.00 5.84
CA LEU A 226 29.34 -29.64 4.77
C LEU A 226 27.86 -29.84 5.14
N LEU A 227 27.56 -30.19 6.40
CA LEU A 227 26.18 -30.29 6.87
C LEU A 227 25.48 -28.92 6.81
N GLU A 228 26.14 -27.86 7.27
CA GLU A 228 25.61 -26.49 7.25
C GLU A 228 25.48 -25.92 5.83
N SER A 229 26.23 -26.44 4.85
CA SER A 229 26.18 -25.95 3.48
C SER A 229 24.89 -26.30 2.73
N GLY A 230 24.03 -27.18 3.28
CA GLY A 230 22.73 -27.51 2.68
C GLY A 230 22.82 -28.29 1.37
N ILE A 231 23.95 -28.92 1.09
CA ILE A 231 24.20 -29.68 -0.14
C ILE A 231 23.33 -30.95 -0.12
N PRO A 232 22.49 -31.19 -1.15
CA PRO A 232 21.71 -32.42 -1.24
C PRO A 232 22.60 -33.66 -1.17
N GLY A 233 22.38 -34.52 -0.18
CA GLY A 233 23.17 -35.74 0.07
C GLY A 233 24.05 -35.67 1.32
N PHE A 234 24.29 -34.49 1.88
CA PHE A 234 25.05 -34.30 3.13
C PHE A 234 24.12 -33.98 4.31
N ASN A 235 23.13 -34.85 4.56
CA ASN A 235 22.07 -34.59 5.55
C ASN A 235 22.35 -35.19 6.94
N ASN A 236 23.42 -35.97 7.07
CA ASN A 236 23.73 -36.73 8.29
C ASN A 236 25.24 -36.84 8.48
N LEU A 237 25.76 -36.33 9.60
CA LEU A 237 27.19 -36.34 9.92
C LEU A 237 27.83 -37.73 9.81
N ALA A 238 27.13 -38.80 10.20
CA ALA A 238 27.65 -40.15 10.10
C ALA A 238 27.91 -40.57 8.65
N GLN A 239 27.00 -40.22 7.74
CA GLN A 239 27.18 -40.49 6.30
C GLN A 239 28.33 -39.69 5.71
N ILE A 240 28.48 -38.42 6.13
CA ILE A 240 29.59 -37.57 5.70
C ILE A 240 30.92 -38.17 6.16
N GLU A 241 30.99 -38.59 7.42
CA GLU A 241 32.16 -39.23 8.00
C GLU A 241 32.52 -40.53 7.27
N ASP A 242 31.54 -41.41 7.01
CA ASP A 242 31.74 -42.66 6.28
C ASP A 242 32.32 -42.43 4.87
N ILE A 243 31.85 -41.40 4.17
CA ILE A 243 32.36 -41.02 2.84
C ILE A 243 33.85 -40.68 2.93
N PHE A 244 34.25 -39.76 3.82
CA PHE A 244 35.66 -39.36 3.92
C PHE A 244 36.56 -40.43 4.52
N MET A 245 36.03 -41.30 5.39
CA MET A 245 36.75 -42.44 5.96
C MET A 245 36.90 -43.61 4.98
N SER A 246 36.30 -43.54 3.79
CA SER A 246 36.50 -44.53 2.72
C SER A 246 37.59 -44.15 1.70
N MET A 247 38.13 -42.93 1.77
CA MET A 247 38.97 -42.34 0.72
C MET A 247 40.43 -42.15 1.13
N ASN A 248 41.33 -42.12 0.14
CA ASN A 248 42.72 -41.66 0.29
C ASN A 248 42.86 -40.15 0.00
N GLU A 249 44.08 -39.61 0.06
CA GLU A 249 44.33 -38.18 -0.14
C GLU A 249 43.97 -37.66 -1.53
N ALA A 250 44.21 -38.44 -2.58
CA ALA A 250 43.91 -38.04 -3.96
C ALA A 250 42.40 -38.11 -4.21
N GLU A 251 41.77 -39.21 -3.79
CA GLU A 251 40.32 -39.40 -3.88
C GLU A 251 39.55 -38.33 -3.10
N THR A 252 40.04 -37.94 -1.93
CA THR A 252 39.43 -36.87 -1.12
C THR A 252 39.49 -35.52 -1.85
N VAL A 253 40.63 -35.19 -2.47
CA VAL A 253 40.77 -33.94 -3.23
C VAL A 253 39.87 -33.94 -4.47
N ASP A 254 39.84 -35.03 -5.22
CA ASP A 254 38.98 -35.16 -6.39
C ASP A 254 37.50 -35.13 -6.04
N PHE A 255 37.11 -35.73 -4.90
CA PHE A 255 35.75 -35.63 -4.38
C PHE A 255 35.36 -34.19 -4.05
N ILE A 256 36.19 -33.45 -3.30
CA ILE A 256 35.88 -32.06 -2.95
C ILE A 256 35.87 -31.18 -4.21
N LYS A 257 36.77 -31.39 -5.18
CA LYS A 257 36.75 -30.69 -6.47
C LYS A 257 35.48 -30.98 -7.24
N LYS A 258 35.04 -32.24 -7.29
CA LYS A 258 33.77 -32.63 -7.93
C LYS A 258 32.57 -31.98 -7.25
N VAL A 259 32.54 -31.94 -5.92
CA VAL A 259 31.52 -31.21 -5.16
C VAL A 259 31.55 -29.72 -5.55
N ILE A 260 32.72 -29.08 -5.57
CA ILE A 260 32.83 -27.69 -6.01
C ILE A 260 32.31 -27.54 -7.46
N ASP A 261 32.74 -28.35 -8.42
CA ASP A 261 32.33 -28.22 -9.82
C ASP A 261 30.84 -28.48 -10.05
N GLU A 262 30.26 -29.47 -9.35
CA GLU A 262 28.84 -29.82 -9.42
C GLU A 262 27.96 -28.70 -8.84
N TYR A 263 28.38 -28.12 -7.70
CA TYR A 263 27.59 -27.10 -6.97
C TYR A 263 27.96 -25.65 -7.29
N MET A 264 29.04 -25.40 -8.04
CA MET A 264 29.37 -24.11 -8.66
C MET A 264 28.67 -23.92 -10.02
N SER A 265 27.92 -24.91 -10.49
CA SER A 265 27.14 -24.79 -11.72
C SER A 265 25.98 -23.78 -11.51
N PRO A 266 25.79 -22.81 -12.43
CA PRO A 266 24.69 -21.87 -12.33
C PRO A 266 23.37 -22.64 -12.29
N THR A 267 22.63 -22.53 -11.17
CA THR A 267 21.39 -23.29 -11.04
C THR A 267 20.28 -22.55 -11.76
N GLN A 268 19.61 -23.24 -12.69
CA GLN A 268 18.41 -22.73 -13.33
C GLN A 268 17.21 -22.98 -12.41
N ILE A 269 16.56 -21.91 -11.97
CA ILE A 269 15.29 -21.96 -11.25
C ILE A 269 14.17 -21.80 -12.28
N ASP A 270 13.22 -22.73 -12.26
CA ASP A 270 12.06 -22.75 -13.14
C ASP A 270 10.76 -22.55 -12.35
N CYS A 271 10.22 -21.34 -12.44
CA CYS A 271 8.93 -20.96 -11.87
C CYS A 271 7.83 -20.89 -12.94
N SER A 272 8.00 -21.50 -14.13
CA SER A 272 7.00 -21.44 -15.22
C SER A 272 5.60 -21.90 -14.83
N LYS A 273 5.48 -22.81 -13.84
CA LYS A 273 4.21 -23.32 -13.31
C LYS A 273 3.63 -22.50 -12.15
N SER A 274 4.21 -21.34 -11.85
CA SER A 274 3.79 -20.51 -10.71
C SER A 274 2.64 -19.58 -11.08
N ILE A 275 1.88 -19.19 -10.05
CA ILE A 275 1.03 -18.01 -10.09
C ILE A 275 1.75 -16.88 -9.37
N ILE A 276 1.78 -15.70 -9.98
CA ILE A 276 2.45 -14.52 -9.44
C ILE A 276 1.40 -13.44 -9.20
N PHE A 277 1.18 -13.11 -7.93
CA PHE A 277 0.36 -12.00 -7.51
C PHE A 277 1.23 -10.75 -7.40
N ILE A 278 0.93 -9.76 -8.23
CA ILE A 278 1.57 -8.44 -8.18
C ILE A 278 0.63 -7.53 -7.43
N ILE A 279 1.02 -7.09 -6.23
CA ILE A 279 0.20 -6.22 -5.40
C ILE A 279 0.88 -4.85 -5.37
N GLY A 280 0.14 -3.83 -5.76
CA GLY A 280 0.66 -2.46 -5.77
C GLY A 280 -0.33 -1.46 -5.22
N ASN A 281 0.22 -0.47 -4.53
CA ASN A 281 -0.52 0.72 -4.16
C ASN A 281 -0.29 1.84 -5.18
N LEU A 282 -1.36 2.20 -5.88
CA LEU A 282 -1.41 3.33 -6.79
C LEU A 282 -2.33 4.43 -6.26
N ASN A 283 -2.10 4.89 -5.02
CA ASN A 283 -2.89 5.94 -4.35
C ASN A 283 -3.19 7.13 -5.27
N SER A 284 -2.21 7.60 -6.06
CA SER A 284 -2.41 8.74 -6.96
C SER A 284 -3.42 8.53 -8.10
N LEU A 285 -3.89 7.30 -8.34
CA LEU A 285 -5.00 7.04 -9.26
C LEU A 285 -6.35 7.47 -8.68
N TYR A 286 -6.43 7.57 -7.36
CA TYR A 286 -7.60 8.01 -6.64
C TYR A 286 -7.50 9.54 -6.62
N PRO A 287 -8.30 10.27 -7.42
CA PRO A 287 -8.13 11.71 -7.69
C PRO A 287 -8.11 12.57 -6.42
N MET A 288 -8.69 12.02 -5.35
CA MET A 288 -8.88 12.63 -4.05
C MET A 288 -7.80 12.24 -3.02
N SER A 289 -6.83 11.40 -3.39
CA SER A 289 -5.72 11.04 -2.50
C SER A 289 -4.69 12.17 -2.37
N SER A 290 -4.56 13.02 -3.41
CA SER A 290 -3.69 14.20 -3.41
C SER A 290 -4.35 15.44 -2.84
N ASN A 291 -5.69 15.48 -2.78
CA ASN A 291 -6.46 16.52 -2.11
C ASN A 291 -6.68 16.09 -0.66
N TYR A 292 -5.82 16.58 0.24
CA TYR A 292 -5.70 16.24 1.66
C TYR A 292 -6.92 16.61 2.54
N SER A 293 -8.16 16.41 2.11
CA SER A 293 -9.30 16.59 3.01
C SER A 293 -9.72 15.27 3.67
N MET A 294 -9.37 15.13 4.95
CA MET A 294 -9.86 14.05 5.83
C MET A 294 -11.40 14.06 6.01
N ASP A 295 -12.09 15.02 5.41
CA ASP A 295 -13.54 15.25 5.54
C ASP A 295 -14.36 14.83 4.32
N LEU A 296 -13.73 14.23 3.31
CA LEU A 296 -14.47 13.62 2.21
C LEU A 296 -15.35 12.49 2.72
N SER A 297 -16.56 12.38 2.17
CA SER A 297 -17.46 11.29 2.49
C SER A 297 -16.86 9.96 2.00
N ALA A 298 -16.91 8.90 2.82
CA ALA A 298 -16.50 7.57 2.40
C ALA A 298 -17.25 7.10 1.15
N ASP A 299 -18.55 7.42 1.05
CA ASP A 299 -19.38 7.02 -0.09
C ASP A 299 -19.04 7.77 -1.39
N GLU A 300 -18.62 9.03 -1.28
CA GLU A 300 -18.20 9.83 -2.44
C GLU A 300 -16.86 9.34 -2.97
N PHE A 301 -15.91 9.12 -2.05
CA PHE A 301 -14.62 8.52 -2.35
C PHE A 301 -14.76 7.10 -2.95
N TYR A 302 -15.70 6.31 -2.44
CA TYR A 302 -16.08 5.02 -3.01
C TYR A 302 -16.57 5.14 -4.45
N ARG A 303 -17.52 6.04 -4.71
CA ARG A 303 -18.09 6.22 -6.06
C ARG A 303 -17.04 6.58 -7.10
N GLU A 304 -16.09 7.44 -6.76
CA GLU A 304 -15.00 7.81 -7.67
C GLU A 304 -14.01 6.68 -7.88
N SER A 305 -13.73 5.89 -6.84
CA SER A 305 -12.86 4.72 -7.00
C SER A 305 -13.40 3.69 -8.00
N LEU A 306 -14.73 3.64 -8.20
CA LEU A 306 -15.37 2.78 -9.20
C LEU A 306 -15.17 3.27 -10.65
N GLU A 307 -14.78 4.53 -10.85
CA GLU A 307 -14.53 5.09 -12.18
C GLU A 307 -13.12 4.76 -12.70
N ILE A 308 -12.22 4.32 -11.82
CA ILE A 308 -10.86 3.92 -12.15
C ILE A 308 -10.90 2.67 -13.01
N ASN A 309 -10.27 2.74 -14.18
CA ASN A 309 -10.21 1.64 -15.13
C ASN A 309 -8.76 1.23 -15.43
N ILE A 310 -8.60 0.18 -16.24
CA ILE A 310 -7.30 -0.41 -16.57
C ILE A 310 -6.40 0.59 -17.32
N ASN A 311 -6.96 1.52 -18.10
CA ASN A 311 -6.16 2.52 -18.81
C ASN A 311 -5.50 3.49 -17.85
N ASP A 312 -6.20 3.87 -16.78
CA ASP A 312 -5.64 4.74 -15.72
C ASP A 312 -4.47 4.03 -15.03
N VAL A 313 -4.68 2.76 -14.66
CA VAL A 313 -3.62 1.90 -14.08
C VAL A 313 -2.41 1.82 -15.01
N LYS A 314 -2.61 1.49 -16.29
CA LYS A 314 -1.51 1.38 -17.27
C LYS A 314 -0.82 2.71 -17.50
N SER A 315 -1.55 3.83 -17.50
CA SER A 315 -0.98 5.18 -17.59
C SER A 315 -0.05 5.46 -16.40
N LYS A 316 -0.49 5.12 -15.19
CA LYS A 316 0.32 5.29 -13.98
C LYS A 316 1.54 4.35 -13.96
N LEU A 317 1.38 3.10 -14.39
CA LEU A 317 2.50 2.15 -14.46
C LEU A 317 3.58 2.63 -15.44
N LYS A 318 3.21 3.27 -16.56
CA LYS A 318 4.18 3.88 -17.49
C LYS A 318 4.98 5.04 -16.87
N SER A 319 4.49 5.67 -15.81
CA SER A 319 5.27 6.67 -15.07
C SER A 319 6.24 6.04 -14.06
N LEU A 320 6.16 4.74 -13.80
CA LEU A 320 6.96 4.01 -12.81
C LEU A 320 7.93 3.02 -13.48
N PHE A 321 7.53 2.44 -14.60
CA PHE A 321 8.21 1.33 -15.26
C PHE A 321 8.36 1.57 -16.76
N ARG A 322 9.38 0.95 -17.35
CA ARG A 322 9.61 0.99 -18.81
C ARG A 322 8.44 0.35 -19.55
N HIS A 323 8.23 0.75 -20.81
CA HIS A 323 7.10 0.27 -21.60
C HIS A 323 7.05 -1.27 -21.73
N GLU A 324 8.20 -1.91 -21.95
CA GLU A 324 8.31 -3.36 -22.05
C GLU A 324 8.06 -4.09 -20.73
N GLN A 325 8.35 -3.44 -19.60
CA GLN A 325 8.08 -3.98 -18.27
C GLN A 325 6.59 -3.95 -17.96
N VAL A 326 5.90 -2.84 -18.30
CA VAL A 326 4.44 -2.75 -18.19
C VAL A 326 3.76 -3.82 -19.05
N ALA A 327 4.31 -4.12 -20.24
CA ALA A 327 3.78 -5.19 -21.10
C ALA A 327 3.89 -6.59 -20.47
N ARG A 328 4.95 -6.85 -19.68
CA ARG A 328 5.15 -8.13 -18.97
C ARG A 328 4.17 -8.36 -17.83
N LEU A 329 3.50 -7.33 -17.33
CA LEU A 329 2.46 -7.48 -16.30
C LEU A 329 1.20 -8.18 -16.84
N GLY A 330 1.07 -8.30 -18.17
CA GLY A 330 -0.07 -8.98 -18.79
C GLY A 330 -1.35 -8.12 -18.76
N ASN A 331 -2.51 -8.79 -18.72
CA ASN A 331 -3.82 -8.14 -18.79
C ASN A 331 -4.77 -8.52 -17.65
N ASN A 332 -4.37 -9.42 -16.75
CA ASN A 332 -5.18 -9.80 -15.60
C ASN A 332 -5.00 -8.73 -14.53
N HIS A 333 -5.80 -7.67 -14.60
CA HIS A 333 -5.79 -6.56 -13.65
C HIS A 333 -7.09 -6.54 -12.86
N ILE A 334 -6.96 -6.59 -11.54
CA ILE A 334 -8.04 -6.44 -10.58
C ILE A 334 -7.85 -5.10 -9.88
N ILE A 335 -8.86 -4.26 -9.92
CA ILE A 335 -8.84 -2.92 -9.32
C ILE A 335 -9.76 -2.95 -8.11
N TYR A 336 -9.19 -2.74 -6.94
CA TYR A 336 -9.95 -2.69 -5.70
C TYR A 336 -10.60 -1.31 -5.55
N PRO A 337 -11.92 -1.25 -5.35
CA PRO A 337 -12.54 0.00 -4.92
C PRO A 337 -12.04 0.40 -3.54
N SER A 338 -12.28 1.64 -3.16
CA SER A 338 -12.13 2.05 -1.77
C SER A 338 -13.26 1.48 -0.90
N ILE A 339 -13.38 1.94 0.35
CA ILE A 339 -14.36 1.41 1.31
C ILE A 339 -15.45 2.47 1.50
N ASN A 340 -16.72 2.06 1.42
CA ASN A 340 -17.87 2.93 1.67
C ASN A 340 -18.25 3.00 3.16
N GLU A 341 -19.17 3.89 3.53
CA GLU A 341 -19.48 4.15 4.94
C GLU A 341 -20.12 2.94 5.65
N GLU A 342 -20.98 2.19 4.95
CA GLU A 342 -21.63 1.00 5.49
C GLU A 342 -20.62 -0.12 5.79
N GLN A 343 -19.69 -0.34 4.87
CA GLN A 343 -18.58 -1.30 5.04
C GLN A 343 -17.71 -0.92 6.23
N TYR A 344 -17.30 0.36 6.36
CA TYR A 344 -16.54 0.82 7.52
C TYR A 344 -17.26 0.54 8.84
N LYS A 345 -18.56 0.84 8.92
CA LYS A 345 -19.36 0.58 10.13
C LYS A 345 -19.40 -0.91 10.45
N SER A 346 -19.58 -1.75 9.44
CA SER A 346 -19.56 -3.21 9.60
C SER A 346 -18.21 -3.71 10.11
N PHE A 347 -17.10 -3.23 9.55
CA PHE A 347 -15.77 -3.61 10.02
C PHE A 347 -15.49 -3.18 11.47
N ILE A 348 -15.91 -1.97 11.84
CA ILE A 348 -15.77 -1.47 13.22
C ILE A 348 -16.59 -2.36 14.17
N GLN A 349 -17.81 -2.74 13.76
CA GLN A 349 -18.66 -3.60 14.56
C GLN A 349 -18.06 -5.01 14.73
N GLN A 350 -17.54 -5.62 13.66
CA GLN A 350 -16.87 -6.93 13.73
C GLN A 350 -15.67 -6.91 14.70
N GLU A 351 -14.83 -5.87 14.65
CA GLU A 351 -13.70 -5.73 15.57
C GLU A 351 -14.12 -5.57 17.03
N LEU A 352 -15.15 -4.77 17.28
CA LEU A 352 -15.71 -4.57 18.63
C LEU A 352 -16.36 -5.85 19.17
N GLU A 353 -17.05 -6.61 18.32
CA GLU A 353 -17.62 -7.92 18.64
C GLU A 353 -16.53 -8.94 18.96
N ALA A 354 -15.45 -8.99 18.16
CA ALA A 354 -14.30 -9.86 18.43
C ALA A 354 -13.69 -9.58 19.81
N ILE A 355 -13.54 -8.29 20.18
CA ILE A 355 -13.09 -7.89 21.52
C ILE A 355 -14.07 -8.35 22.61
N SER A 356 -15.38 -8.25 22.36
CA SER A 356 -16.40 -8.68 23.32
C SER A 356 -16.39 -10.20 23.53
N VAL A 357 -16.22 -10.97 22.45
CA VAL A 357 -16.08 -12.44 22.49
C VAL A 357 -14.81 -12.84 23.25
N ASP A 358 -13.68 -12.20 22.97
CA ASP A 358 -12.42 -12.43 23.70
C ASP A 358 -12.57 -12.10 25.18
N ALA A 359 -13.27 -11.02 25.52
CA ALA A 359 -13.51 -10.63 26.90
C ALA A 359 -14.40 -11.65 27.64
N GLN A 360 -15.45 -12.13 26.98
CA GLN A 360 -16.34 -13.14 27.54
C GLN A 360 -15.60 -14.46 27.77
N ASN A 361 -14.82 -14.92 26.78
CA ASN A 361 -14.11 -16.21 26.85
C ASN A 361 -12.96 -16.21 27.87
N ASN A 362 -12.21 -15.11 27.95
CA ASN A 362 -11.00 -15.06 28.78
C ASN A 362 -11.23 -14.45 30.16
N PHE A 363 -12.26 -13.60 30.33
CA PHE A 363 -12.46 -12.82 31.55
C PHE A 363 -13.88 -12.94 32.15
N GLY A 364 -14.83 -13.56 31.45
CA GLY A 364 -16.15 -13.90 31.98
C GLY A 364 -17.19 -12.77 31.99
N PHE A 365 -16.95 -11.66 31.30
CA PHE A 365 -17.92 -10.58 31.12
C PHE A 365 -18.04 -10.19 29.65
N ARG A 366 -19.23 -9.74 29.25
CA ARG A 366 -19.47 -9.21 27.91
C ARG A 366 -19.17 -7.71 27.87
N ILE A 367 -18.88 -7.19 26.69
CA ILE A 367 -18.76 -5.75 26.46
C ILE A 367 -19.88 -5.28 25.52
N GLU A 368 -20.57 -4.21 25.90
CA GLU A 368 -21.53 -3.50 25.05
C GLU A 368 -21.03 -2.08 24.76
N TYR A 369 -21.34 -1.57 23.57
CA TYR A 369 -20.96 -0.23 23.13
C TYR A 369 -22.22 0.56 22.80
N GLU A 370 -22.49 1.63 23.56
CA GLU A 370 -23.67 2.47 23.33
C GLU A 370 -23.50 3.38 22.12
N LYS A 371 -24.62 3.81 21.51
CA LYS A 371 -24.60 4.73 20.35
C LYS A 371 -23.80 6.01 20.59
N SER A 372 -23.82 6.53 21.83
CA SER A 372 -23.05 7.70 22.22
C SER A 372 -21.53 7.50 22.09
N PHE A 373 -21.05 6.26 22.21
CA PHE A 373 -19.64 5.90 22.01
C PHE A 373 -19.34 5.57 20.54
N LEU A 374 -20.25 4.83 19.88
CA LEU A 374 -20.06 4.42 18.49
C LEU A 374 -19.97 5.60 17.52
N SER A 375 -20.80 6.63 17.67
CA SER A 375 -20.80 7.76 16.73
C SER A 375 -19.46 8.51 16.70
N PRO A 376 -18.87 8.93 17.84
CA PRO A 376 -17.54 9.56 17.83
C PRO A 376 -16.42 8.60 17.39
N LEU A 377 -16.54 7.30 17.69
CA LEU A 377 -15.58 6.30 17.23
C LEU A 377 -15.60 6.19 15.70
N TYR A 378 -16.77 6.15 15.06
CA TYR A 378 -16.91 6.15 13.61
C TYR A 378 -16.30 7.43 13.00
N ASP A 379 -16.61 8.58 13.60
CA ASP A 379 -16.06 9.86 13.16
C ASP A 379 -14.53 9.90 13.25
N GLU A 380 -13.91 9.21 14.21
CA GLU A 380 -12.46 9.16 14.34
C GLU A 380 -11.83 8.13 13.40
N ALA A 381 -12.41 6.93 13.36
CA ALA A 381 -11.88 5.75 12.69
C ALA A 381 -11.95 5.82 11.16
N ILE A 382 -12.94 6.53 10.60
CA ILE A 382 -13.17 6.56 9.15
C ILE A 382 -12.30 7.63 8.51
N ILE A 383 -11.25 7.21 7.80
CA ILE A 383 -10.41 8.06 6.96
C ILE A 383 -10.31 7.40 5.58
N PRO A 384 -11.17 7.78 4.62
CA PRO A 384 -11.30 7.08 3.33
C PRO A 384 -9.98 6.94 2.57
N SER A 385 -9.12 7.96 2.63
CA SER A 385 -7.82 7.99 1.95
C SER A 385 -6.77 7.05 2.54
N LEU A 386 -7.00 6.49 3.74
CA LEU A 386 -6.08 5.59 4.44
C LEU A 386 -6.63 4.15 4.56
N GLY A 387 -7.84 3.91 4.06
CA GLY A 387 -8.50 2.61 4.09
C GLY A 387 -8.80 2.14 5.51
N TYR A 388 -8.69 0.83 5.75
CA TYR A 388 -9.08 0.20 7.01
C TYR A 388 -8.11 0.40 8.19
N ARG A 389 -6.84 0.73 7.96
CA ARG A 389 -5.82 0.76 9.04
C ARG A 389 -6.16 1.71 10.21
N PRO A 390 -6.68 2.93 9.96
CA PRO A 390 -7.09 3.83 11.04
C PRO A 390 -8.14 3.25 11.97
N VAL A 391 -9.05 2.41 11.44
CA VAL A 391 -10.08 1.71 12.24
C VAL A 391 -9.45 0.91 13.37
N LEU A 392 -8.47 0.07 13.04
CA LEU A 392 -7.77 -0.75 14.03
C LEU A 392 -7.07 0.13 15.07
N THR A 393 -6.35 1.16 14.63
CA THR A 393 -5.64 2.05 15.54
C THR A 393 -6.57 2.83 16.46
N SER A 394 -7.73 3.26 15.97
CA SER A 394 -8.75 3.95 16.78
C SER A 394 -9.34 3.01 17.82
N ILE A 395 -9.75 1.80 17.43
CA ILE A 395 -10.28 0.79 18.37
C ILE A 395 -9.24 0.40 19.43
N ASP A 396 -7.98 0.21 19.02
CA ASP A 396 -6.89 -0.11 19.95
C ASP A 396 -6.69 0.99 20.99
N SER A 397 -6.71 2.25 20.54
CA SER A 397 -6.48 3.42 21.39
C SER A 397 -7.65 3.78 22.30
N GLN A 398 -8.89 3.49 21.90
CA GLN A 398 -10.09 3.84 22.68
C GLN A 398 -10.61 2.67 23.53
N VAL A 399 -10.38 1.42 23.09
CA VAL A 399 -10.93 0.22 23.75
C VAL A 399 -9.80 -0.66 24.29
N ARG A 400 -8.95 -1.24 23.42
CA ARG A 400 -8.03 -2.32 23.84
C ARG A 400 -7.02 -1.87 24.90
N ILE A 401 -6.46 -0.66 24.80
CA ILE A 401 -5.49 -0.12 25.77
C ILE A 401 -6.09 0.05 27.18
N HIS A 402 -7.41 0.18 27.30
CA HIS A 402 -8.12 0.38 28.56
C HIS A 402 -8.60 -0.94 29.19
N LEU A 403 -8.70 -2.03 28.43
CA LEU A 403 -9.14 -3.34 28.93
C LEU A 403 -8.30 -3.84 30.12
N PRO A 404 -6.96 -3.78 30.14
CA PRO A 404 -6.19 -4.23 31.30
C PRO A 404 -6.52 -3.45 32.59
N LYS A 405 -6.82 -2.15 32.47
CA LYS A 405 -7.20 -1.33 33.63
C LYS A 405 -8.59 -1.69 34.13
N ILE A 406 -9.56 -1.88 33.21
CA ILE A 406 -10.91 -2.36 33.51
C ILE A 406 -10.85 -3.71 34.23
N LEU A 407 -10.02 -4.63 33.73
CA LEU A 407 -9.78 -5.95 34.32
C LEU A 407 -9.18 -5.89 35.73
N ASN A 408 -8.23 -4.97 35.94
CA ASN A 408 -7.61 -4.81 37.25
C ASN A 408 -8.61 -4.26 38.29
N THR A 409 -9.46 -3.32 37.89
CA THR A 409 -10.56 -2.81 38.73
C THR A 409 -11.52 -3.94 39.11
N PHE A 410 -11.96 -4.72 38.13
CA PHE A 410 -12.80 -5.91 38.34
C PHE A 410 -12.20 -6.88 39.37
N ARG A 411 -10.93 -7.27 39.19
CA ARG A 411 -10.25 -8.24 40.08
C ARG A 411 -9.98 -7.69 41.49
N LYS A 412 -9.51 -6.45 41.62
CA LYS A 412 -9.17 -5.86 42.92
C LYS A 412 -10.38 -5.71 43.82
N GLU A 413 -11.52 -5.38 43.23
CA GLU A 413 -12.70 -4.97 43.97
C GLU A 413 -13.72 -6.11 44.16
N LYS A 414 -13.44 -7.30 43.60
CA LYS A 414 -14.29 -8.51 43.69
C LYS A 414 -15.75 -8.23 43.31
N LEU A 415 -15.95 -7.43 42.28
CA LEU A 415 -17.27 -7.04 41.82
C LEU A 415 -17.94 -8.23 41.10
N ASP A 416 -19.25 -8.41 41.34
CA ASP A 416 -20.05 -9.50 40.77
C ASP A 416 -20.74 -9.00 39.49
N ILE A 417 -19.99 -8.90 38.39
CA ILE A 417 -20.40 -8.25 37.13
C ILE A 417 -20.36 -9.24 35.97
N ASN A 418 -21.32 -9.10 35.05
CA ASN A 418 -21.36 -9.87 33.79
C ASN A 418 -21.37 -9.00 32.52
N LEU A 419 -21.44 -7.67 32.66
CA LEU A 419 -21.48 -6.71 31.55
C LEU A 419 -20.65 -5.45 31.83
N VAL A 420 -19.90 -5.00 30.83
CA VAL A 420 -19.26 -3.68 30.80
C VAL A 420 -19.85 -2.86 29.64
N SER A 421 -20.51 -1.75 29.93
CA SER A 421 -21.06 -0.83 28.91
C SER A 421 -20.15 0.37 28.69
N PHE A 422 -19.75 0.63 27.44
CA PHE A 422 -19.01 1.81 27.03
C PHE A 422 -19.97 2.88 26.49
N TRP A 423 -19.92 4.08 27.06
CA TRP A 423 -20.68 5.25 26.62
C TRP A 423 -19.88 6.54 26.80
N ILE A 424 -20.40 7.67 26.31
CA ILE A 424 -19.69 8.96 26.38
C ILE A 424 -20.51 9.98 27.17
N ASN A 425 -19.84 10.73 28.03
CA ASN A 425 -20.38 11.90 28.72
C ASN A 425 -19.34 13.02 28.75
N ASN A 426 -19.69 14.22 28.29
CA ASN A 426 -18.80 15.39 28.31
C ASN A 426 -17.37 15.08 27.84
N ASP A 427 -17.23 14.42 26.68
CA ASP A 427 -15.96 13.98 26.07
C ASP A 427 -15.14 12.95 26.88
N GLN A 428 -15.70 12.38 27.95
CA GLN A 428 -15.14 11.24 28.64
C GLN A 428 -15.83 9.96 28.18
N VAL A 429 -15.03 8.98 27.80
CA VAL A 429 -15.50 7.60 27.66
C VAL A 429 -15.65 7.03 29.06
N ILE A 430 -16.82 6.46 29.31
CA ILE A 430 -17.19 5.83 30.56
C ILE A 430 -17.43 4.35 30.30
N ALA A 431 -16.64 3.50 30.94
CA ALA A 431 -16.91 2.08 31.08
C ALA A 431 -17.67 1.85 32.39
N THR A 432 -18.94 1.47 32.28
CA THR A 432 -19.81 1.16 33.42
C THR A 432 -19.89 -0.33 33.62
N PHE A 433 -19.61 -0.75 34.84
CA PHE A 433 -19.72 -2.12 35.28
C PHE A 433 -21.16 -2.42 35.72
N ILE A 434 -21.77 -3.46 35.14
CA ILE A 434 -23.19 -3.76 35.30
C ILE A 434 -23.36 -5.24 35.63
N LYS A 435 -24.04 -5.51 36.74
CA LYS A 435 -24.58 -6.82 37.04
C LYS A 435 -25.99 -6.94 36.46
N GLU A 436 -26.19 -7.81 35.48
CA GLU A 436 -27.53 -8.15 35.02
C GLU A 436 -28.10 -9.34 35.82
N GLU A 437 -29.09 -9.07 36.68
CA GLU A 437 -29.95 -10.08 37.33
C GLU A 437 -31.35 -10.08 36.67
N GLY A 438 -31.96 -11.26 36.51
CA GLY A 438 -33.10 -11.48 35.61
C GLY A 438 -34.41 -10.69 35.83
N ILE A 439 -35.10 -10.45 34.71
CA ILE A 439 -36.51 -10.00 34.44
C ILE A 439 -37.00 -8.66 35.05
N SER A 440 -36.15 -7.85 35.70
CA SER A 440 -36.49 -6.44 35.89
C SER A 440 -35.37 -5.53 35.39
N TYR A 441 -35.71 -4.60 34.51
CA TYR A 441 -34.82 -3.64 33.83
C TYR A 441 -34.16 -2.61 34.79
N LYS A 442 -33.69 -3.04 35.96
CA LYS A 442 -32.84 -2.23 36.83
C LYS A 442 -31.38 -2.61 36.59
N LYS A 443 -30.73 -1.94 35.65
CA LYS A 443 -29.27 -1.89 35.55
C LYS A 443 -28.75 -1.09 36.74
N GLU A 444 -28.36 -1.75 37.83
CA GLU A 444 -27.63 -1.08 38.92
C GLU A 444 -26.21 -0.76 38.44
N ARG A 445 -25.89 0.53 38.35
CA ARG A 445 -24.56 1.02 37.94
C ARG A 445 -23.66 0.95 39.17
N GLU A 446 -22.80 -0.05 39.27
CA GLU A 446 -21.97 -0.23 40.46
C GLU A 446 -20.78 0.73 40.47
N LYS A 447 -20.02 0.83 39.36
CA LYS A 447 -18.83 1.68 39.25
C LYS A 447 -18.56 2.16 37.82
N VAL A 448 -17.78 3.24 37.72
CA VAL A 448 -17.40 3.91 36.48
C VAL A 448 -15.88 3.99 36.40
N TYR A 449 -15.31 3.45 35.32
CA TYR A 449 -13.96 3.80 34.88
C TYR A 449 -14.09 4.83 33.76
N SER A 450 -13.58 6.05 33.96
CA SER A 450 -13.60 7.08 32.93
C SER A 450 -12.20 7.40 32.42
N PHE A 451 -12.13 7.74 31.13
CA PHE A 451 -10.92 8.24 30.48
C PHE A 451 -11.31 9.25 29.40
N LEU A 452 -10.38 10.13 29.05
CA LEU A 452 -10.62 11.11 28.00
C LEU A 452 -10.74 10.37 26.66
N LEU A 453 -11.76 10.69 25.85
CA LEU A 453 -11.77 10.26 24.47
C LEU A 453 -10.53 10.84 23.78
N ARG A 454 -9.63 9.98 23.30
CA ARG A 454 -8.45 10.44 22.55
C ARG A 454 -8.91 10.99 21.21
N LYS A 455 -9.20 12.28 21.11
CA LYS A 455 -9.54 12.89 19.82
C LYS A 455 -8.23 13.17 19.09
N THR A 456 -7.93 12.40 18.05
CA THR A 456 -6.87 12.74 17.07
C THR A 456 -7.24 13.96 16.22
N ARG A 457 -8.54 14.28 16.13
CA ARG A 457 -9.07 15.40 15.36
C ARG A 457 -9.32 16.59 16.28
N SER A 458 -8.84 17.77 15.87
CA SER A 458 -9.04 18.99 16.65
C SER A 458 -10.53 19.32 16.73
N ASN A 459 -11.09 19.22 17.94
CA ASN A 459 -12.34 19.87 18.28
C ASN A 459 -12.12 21.38 18.13
N HIS A 460 -12.49 21.95 16.99
CA HIS A 460 -12.79 23.37 16.97
C HIS A 460 -14.10 23.53 17.75
N ASP A 461 -13.98 24.02 18.99
CA ASP A 461 -15.07 24.33 19.91
C ASP A 461 -16.32 24.80 19.19
N ASN A 462 -17.51 24.39 19.65
CA ASN A 462 -18.83 24.83 19.16
C ASN A 462 -19.08 26.35 19.32
N LYS A 463 -18.06 27.14 19.66
CA LYS A 463 -18.10 28.59 19.67
C LYS A 463 -17.62 29.06 18.29
N ARG A 464 -18.56 29.57 17.48
CA ARG A 464 -18.27 30.18 16.18
C ARG A 464 -17.18 31.23 16.36
N SER A 465 -16.02 30.96 15.77
CA SER A 465 -14.85 31.80 15.84
C SER A 465 -14.79 32.72 14.63
N ASP A 466 -14.06 33.84 14.74
CA ASP A 466 -13.81 34.72 13.60
C ASP A 466 -13.16 33.95 12.43
N LYS A 467 -12.40 32.90 12.74
CA LYS A 467 -11.83 31.95 11.78
C LYS A 467 -12.90 31.24 10.94
N ASP A 468 -13.98 30.75 11.55
CA ASP A 468 -15.03 30.03 10.82
C ASP A 468 -15.77 30.95 9.84
N ILE A 469 -15.93 32.23 10.21
CA ILE A 469 -16.54 33.25 9.34
C ILE A 469 -15.67 33.49 8.11
N ILE A 470 -14.35 33.62 8.30
CA ILE A 470 -13.39 33.83 7.21
C ILE A 470 -13.43 32.63 6.25
N ILE A 471 -13.34 31.41 6.77
CA ILE A 471 -13.35 30.19 5.94
C ILE A 471 -14.68 30.08 5.19
N SER A 472 -15.81 30.36 5.85
CA SER A 472 -17.11 30.30 5.19
C SER A 472 -17.20 31.27 4.00
N ILE A 473 -16.69 32.49 4.16
CA ILE A 473 -16.62 33.47 3.08
C ILE A 473 -15.67 33.01 1.97
N HIS A 474 -14.52 32.44 2.34
CA HIS A 474 -13.52 31.89 1.42
C HIS A 474 -14.12 30.78 0.54
N GLU A 475 -14.68 29.73 1.14
CA GLU A 475 -15.29 28.62 0.40
C GLU A 475 -16.49 29.06 -0.44
N THR A 476 -17.28 30.00 0.08
CA THR A 476 -18.38 30.58 -0.70
C THR A 476 -17.88 31.34 -1.92
N GLY A 477 -16.69 31.96 -1.84
CA GLY A 477 -16.02 32.61 -2.95
C GLY A 477 -15.78 31.65 -4.12
N HIS A 478 -15.13 30.52 -3.87
CA HIS A 478 -14.89 29.48 -4.89
C HIS A 478 -16.20 28.98 -5.49
N LEU A 479 -17.13 28.59 -4.62
CA LEU A 479 -18.44 28.07 -5.00
C LEU A 479 -19.20 29.06 -5.90
N LEU A 480 -19.32 30.32 -5.48
CA LEU A 480 -20.16 31.29 -6.15
C LEU A 480 -19.54 31.76 -7.48
N VAL A 481 -18.22 31.97 -7.52
CA VAL A 481 -17.53 32.28 -8.78
C VAL A 481 -17.70 31.14 -9.77
N LYS A 482 -17.49 29.89 -9.33
CA LYS A 482 -17.65 28.73 -10.20
C LYS A 482 -19.06 28.62 -10.75
N LEU A 483 -20.05 28.73 -9.88
CA LEU A 483 -21.46 28.62 -10.23
C LEU A 483 -21.87 29.69 -11.23
N LEU A 484 -21.54 30.95 -10.97
CA LEU A 484 -21.98 32.08 -11.80
C LEU A 484 -21.26 32.14 -13.16
N LEU A 485 -20.04 31.61 -13.24
CA LEU A 485 -19.27 31.57 -14.49
C LEU A 485 -19.57 30.34 -15.35
N THR A 486 -19.90 29.20 -14.74
CA THR A 486 -19.99 27.91 -15.46
C THR A 486 -21.34 27.21 -15.36
N GLY A 487 -22.25 27.68 -14.50
CA GLY A 487 -23.50 27.00 -14.16
C GLY A 487 -23.29 25.69 -13.39
N ARG A 488 -22.05 25.33 -13.04
CA ARG A 488 -21.74 24.06 -12.36
C ARG A 488 -21.82 24.23 -10.85
N VAL A 489 -22.57 23.33 -10.22
CA VAL A 489 -22.67 23.21 -8.77
C VAL A 489 -21.67 22.16 -8.28
N PRO A 490 -20.86 22.45 -7.25
CA PRO A 490 -19.95 21.46 -6.64
C PRO A 490 -20.70 20.27 -6.05
N GLU A 491 -19.97 19.16 -5.94
CA GLU A 491 -20.47 17.94 -5.32
C GLU A 491 -20.52 18.07 -3.78
N GLN A 492 -19.54 18.76 -3.19
CA GLN A 492 -19.45 18.96 -1.75
C GLN A 492 -18.81 20.33 -1.40
N VAL A 493 -19.26 20.95 -0.31
CA VAL A 493 -18.67 22.13 0.30
C VAL A 493 -18.43 21.84 1.78
N VAL A 494 -17.22 22.06 2.28
CA VAL A 494 -16.84 21.90 3.68
C VAL A 494 -16.27 23.22 4.19
N VAL A 495 -16.96 23.83 5.15
CA VAL A 495 -16.55 25.11 5.77
C VAL A 495 -15.70 24.89 7.01
N LYS A 496 -15.78 23.71 7.61
CA LYS A 496 -15.02 23.36 8.81
C LYS A 496 -14.38 22.00 8.63
N SER A 497 -13.09 22.01 8.32
CA SER A 497 -12.33 20.77 8.18
C SER A 497 -11.93 20.19 9.53
N LYS A 498 -11.87 18.86 9.61
CA LYS A 498 -11.30 18.12 10.76
C LYS A 498 -9.76 18.05 10.69
N SER A 499 -9.14 18.48 9.58
CA SER A 499 -7.69 18.61 9.43
C SER A 499 -7.19 19.90 10.08
N SER A 500 -6.01 19.87 10.69
CA SER A 500 -5.34 21.09 11.18
C SER A 500 -4.72 21.92 10.04
N GLU A 501 -4.49 21.30 8.89
CA GLU A 501 -3.75 21.89 7.76
C GLU A 501 -4.68 22.49 6.70
N VAL A 502 -5.85 21.87 6.50
CA VAL A 502 -6.90 22.36 5.59
C VAL A 502 -7.98 23.00 6.45
N LEU A 503 -8.43 24.21 6.10
CA LEU A 503 -9.43 24.93 6.90
C LEU A 503 -10.86 24.70 6.40
N GLY A 504 -11.03 24.60 5.09
CA GLY A 504 -12.27 24.30 4.35
C GLY A 504 -11.91 23.89 2.90
N PHE A 505 -12.90 23.45 2.12
CA PHE A 505 -12.74 23.23 0.67
C PHE A 505 -14.10 23.13 -0.07
N VAL A 506 -14.09 23.45 -1.37
CA VAL A 506 -15.17 23.16 -2.32
C VAL A 506 -14.74 22.08 -3.32
N TYR A 507 -15.45 20.96 -3.33
CA TYR A 507 -15.16 19.83 -4.20
C TYR A 507 -16.01 19.80 -5.48
N HIS A 508 -15.34 19.63 -6.62
CA HIS A 508 -15.95 19.48 -7.95
C HIS A 508 -15.41 18.24 -8.66
N LYS A 509 -16.29 17.50 -9.33
CA LYS A 509 -15.88 16.42 -10.24
C LYS A 509 -15.13 17.00 -11.45
N SER A 510 -13.90 16.57 -11.69
CA SER A 510 -13.11 16.99 -12.84
C SER A 510 -13.55 16.25 -14.12
N ASN A 511 -13.78 17.01 -15.20
CA ASN A 511 -13.91 16.47 -16.55
C ASN A 511 -12.76 17.05 -17.39
N GLU A 512 -11.57 16.45 -17.27
CA GLU A 512 -10.33 17.00 -17.83
C GLU A 512 -10.23 16.93 -19.37
N GLN A 513 -11.14 16.23 -20.05
CA GLN A 513 -10.89 15.81 -21.43
C GLN A 513 -11.11 16.90 -22.49
N LEU A 514 -11.85 17.98 -22.20
CA LEU A 514 -12.17 19.04 -23.16
C LEU A 514 -12.30 20.41 -22.48
N LEU A 515 -11.17 21.06 -22.17
CA LEU A 515 -11.14 22.45 -21.69
C LEU A 515 -10.67 23.38 -22.80
N SER A 516 -11.49 24.36 -23.17
CA SER A 516 -11.04 25.48 -24.03
C SER A 516 -10.19 26.47 -23.24
N LYS A 517 -9.48 27.40 -23.92
CA LYS A 517 -8.81 28.53 -23.24
C LYS A 517 -9.80 29.35 -22.40
N TYR A 518 -11.06 29.44 -22.84
CA TYR A 518 -12.12 30.12 -22.09
C TYR A 518 -12.45 29.36 -20.80
N ASP A 519 -12.74 28.07 -20.88
CA ASP A 519 -13.05 27.24 -19.71
C ASP A 519 -11.90 27.24 -18.71
N PHE A 520 -10.66 27.17 -19.21
CA PHE A 520 -9.44 27.25 -18.42
C PHE A 520 -9.35 28.55 -17.59
N ARG A 521 -9.71 29.69 -18.19
CA ARG A 521 -9.74 30.97 -17.47
C ARG A 521 -10.86 31.02 -16.42
N LEU A 522 -12.00 30.38 -16.68
CA LEU A 522 -13.07 30.26 -15.69
C LEU A 522 -12.65 29.37 -14.51
N GLU A 523 -11.90 28.28 -14.77
CA GLU A 523 -11.31 27.44 -13.71
C GLU A 523 -10.33 28.26 -12.85
N LEU A 524 -9.41 29.00 -13.47
CA LEU A 524 -8.49 29.86 -12.74
C LEU A 524 -9.23 30.91 -11.89
N ALA A 525 -10.29 31.52 -12.42
CA ALA A 525 -11.09 32.48 -11.67
C ALA A 525 -11.79 31.82 -10.48
N ALA A 526 -12.34 30.61 -10.65
CA ALA A 526 -12.94 29.86 -9.56
C ALA A 526 -11.93 29.49 -8.47
N MET A 527 -10.71 29.07 -8.83
CA MET A 527 -9.62 28.81 -7.88
C MET A 527 -9.19 30.08 -7.12
N LEU A 528 -9.33 31.26 -7.72
CA LEU A 528 -8.98 32.52 -7.06
C LEU A 528 -10.16 33.16 -6.31
N GLY A 529 -11.33 32.52 -6.33
CA GLY A 529 -12.57 33.01 -5.74
C GLY A 529 -12.52 33.21 -4.23
N GLY A 530 -11.87 32.31 -3.49
CA GLY A 530 -11.76 32.44 -2.04
C GLY A 530 -11.00 33.68 -1.59
N ARG A 531 -9.82 33.92 -2.18
CA ARG A 531 -9.05 35.15 -1.96
C ARG A 531 -9.84 36.40 -2.32
N ALA A 532 -10.53 36.40 -3.46
CA ALA A 532 -11.33 37.54 -3.90
C ALA A 532 -12.51 37.82 -2.95
N ALA A 533 -13.14 36.77 -2.40
CA ALA A 533 -14.21 36.89 -1.42
C ALA A 533 -13.72 37.46 -0.08
N GLU A 534 -12.55 37.03 0.39
CA GLU A 534 -11.90 37.60 1.57
C GLU A 534 -11.57 39.08 1.35
N GLU A 535 -10.93 39.44 0.24
CA GLU A 535 -10.58 40.82 -0.07
C GLU A 535 -11.83 41.72 -0.14
N LEU A 536 -12.88 41.25 -0.81
CA LEU A 536 -14.13 42.01 -0.96
C LEU A 536 -14.87 42.22 0.37
N THR A 537 -14.74 41.27 1.31
CA THR A 537 -15.50 41.28 2.57
C THR A 537 -14.73 41.93 3.71
N PHE A 538 -13.43 41.64 3.83
CA PHE A 538 -12.58 42.08 4.94
C PHE A 538 -11.59 43.19 4.55
N GLY A 539 -11.38 43.42 3.25
CA GLY A 539 -10.42 44.39 2.72
C GLY A 539 -9.02 43.80 2.49
N LYS A 540 -8.22 44.48 1.68
CA LYS A 540 -6.87 44.04 1.25
C LYS A 540 -5.91 43.73 2.39
N GLU A 541 -5.95 44.52 3.46
CA GLU A 541 -5.07 44.38 4.63
C GLU A 541 -5.43 43.18 5.53
N ARG A 542 -6.54 42.48 5.25
CA ARG A 542 -7.06 41.38 6.09
C ARG A 542 -7.22 40.06 5.33
N ILE A 543 -6.62 39.96 4.15
CA ILE A 543 -6.52 38.70 3.42
C ILE A 543 -5.66 37.74 4.24
N THR A 544 -6.09 36.49 4.36
CA THR A 544 -5.40 35.48 5.16
C THR A 544 -4.41 34.66 4.34
N ILE A 545 -3.55 33.91 5.02
CA ILE A 545 -2.67 32.92 4.40
C ILE A 545 -3.43 31.69 3.85
N GLY A 546 -4.76 31.60 4.07
CA GLY A 546 -5.58 30.47 3.66
C GLY A 546 -5.59 30.21 2.14
N ALA A 547 -5.44 31.27 1.33
CA ALA A 547 -5.40 31.16 -0.13
C ALA A 547 -4.05 30.65 -0.70
N TYR A 548 -3.10 30.24 0.14
CA TYR A 548 -1.76 29.84 -0.32
C TYR A 548 -1.81 28.65 -1.29
N ASP A 549 -2.57 27.61 -0.94
CA ASP A 549 -2.65 26.41 -1.77
C ASP A 549 -3.39 26.69 -3.08
N ASP A 550 -4.48 27.47 -3.03
CA ASP A 550 -5.22 27.89 -4.23
C ASP A 550 -4.35 28.68 -5.21
N LEU A 551 -3.53 29.59 -4.70
CA LEU A 551 -2.59 30.38 -5.51
C LEU A 551 -1.53 29.48 -6.15
N ASN A 552 -1.00 28.51 -5.40
CA ASN A 552 -0.04 27.54 -5.93
C ASN A 552 -0.66 26.68 -7.02
N GLN A 553 -1.83 26.10 -6.77
CA GLN A 553 -2.52 25.28 -7.74
C GLN A 553 -2.93 26.08 -8.98
N ALA A 554 -3.45 27.30 -8.83
CA ALA A 554 -3.79 28.19 -9.94
C ALA A 554 -2.55 28.55 -10.76
N THR A 555 -1.40 28.76 -10.10
CA THR A 555 -0.12 29.03 -10.77
C THR A 555 0.37 27.82 -11.55
N GLN A 556 0.30 26.62 -10.97
CA GLN A 556 0.66 25.38 -11.66
C GLN A 556 -0.26 25.13 -12.86
N LEU A 557 -1.57 25.35 -12.71
CA LEU A 557 -2.54 25.21 -13.79
C LEU A 557 -2.26 26.22 -14.90
N ALA A 558 -2.06 27.50 -14.58
CA ALA A 558 -1.66 28.56 -15.51
C ALA A 558 -0.38 28.18 -16.29
N ALA A 559 0.65 27.70 -15.58
CA ALA A 559 1.89 27.23 -16.18
C ALA A 559 1.65 26.05 -17.13
N LYS A 560 0.78 25.10 -16.77
CA LYS A 560 0.41 23.96 -17.63
C LYS A 560 -0.33 24.42 -18.89
N GLY A 561 -1.28 25.34 -18.76
CA GLY A 561 -2.03 25.92 -19.88
C GLY A 561 -1.12 26.60 -20.90
N ILE A 562 -0.13 27.35 -20.42
CA ILE A 562 0.82 28.06 -21.29
C ILE A 562 1.88 27.12 -21.87
N LYS A 563 2.48 26.24 -21.06
CA LYS A 563 3.63 25.41 -21.46
C LYS A 563 3.25 24.10 -22.16
N GLN A 564 2.06 23.56 -21.91
CA GLN A 564 1.64 22.24 -22.41
C GLN A 564 0.43 22.32 -23.33
N TYR A 565 -0.53 23.22 -23.05
CA TYR A 565 -1.78 23.32 -23.83
C TYR A 565 -1.75 24.40 -24.92
N GLY A 566 -0.68 25.21 -24.98
CA GLY A 566 -0.53 26.25 -26.00
C GLY A 566 -1.55 27.39 -25.87
N PHE A 567 -2.06 27.65 -24.66
CA PHE A 567 -2.99 28.77 -24.42
C PHE A 567 -2.31 30.14 -24.34
N GLY A 568 -0.98 30.20 -24.50
CA GLY A 568 -0.24 31.45 -24.69
C GLY A 568 -0.56 32.11 -26.04
N ASN A 569 -0.11 33.36 -26.20
CA ASN A 569 -0.27 34.09 -27.47
C ASN A 569 0.62 33.53 -28.59
N ASP A 570 1.70 32.84 -28.22
CA ASP A 570 2.61 32.17 -29.15
C ASP A 570 2.38 30.67 -29.12
N LEU A 571 2.05 30.06 -30.26
CA LEU A 571 1.95 28.60 -30.45
C LEU A 571 3.30 27.86 -30.25
N GLY A 572 4.38 28.59 -29.96
CA GLY A 572 5.77 28.12 -29.99
C GLY A 572 6.29 27.45 -28.71
N ALA A 573 5.45 27.14 -27.73
CA ALA A 573 5.87 26.49 -26.50
C ALA A 573 5.49 24.99 -26.51
N PHE A 574 6.18 24.18 -27.31
CA PHE A 574 6.14 22.73 -27.15
C PHE A 574 7.51 22.17 -26.74
N SER A 575 7.46 21.46 -25.61
CA SER A 575 8.44 20.57 -24.96
C SER A 575 9.74 20.21 -25.70
N ASN A 576 10.85 20.28 -24.95
CA ASN A 576 12.18 19.73 -25.23
C ASN A 576 13.05 20.45 -26.29
N LEU A 577 13.44 21.68 -26.00
CA LEU A 577 14.65 22.27 -26.59
C LEU A 577 15.68 22.56 -25.49
N ASN A 578 16.93 22.21 -25.78
CA ASN A 578 18.09 22.14 -24.87
C ASN A 578 18.20 23.27 -23.84
N GLN A 579 18.70 22.92 -22.64
CA GLN A 579 18.78 23.75 -21.43
C GLN A 579 19.39 25.15 -21.58
N GLN A 580 20.15 25.43 -22.64
CA GLN A 580 20.87 26.71 -22.79
C GLN A 580 20.00 27.86 -23.33
N ASP A 581 18.91 27.58 -24.06
CA ASP A 581 17.99 28.62 -24.59
C ASP A 581 16.87 29.03 -23.61
N SER A 582 16.90 28.48 -22.39
CA SER A 582 15.78 28.50 -21.44
C SER A 582 15.62 29.81 -20.66
N LYS A 583 16.69 30.52 -20.32
CA LYS A 583 16.62 31.67 -19.39
C LYS A 583 15.88 32.89 -19.97
N ILE A 584 16.13 33.25 -21.23
CA ILE A 584 15.48 34.43 -21.87
C ILE A 584 13.99 34.15 -22.17
N ARG A 585 13.61 32.90 -22.44
CA ARG A 585 12.19 32.51 -22.63
C ARG A 585 11.44 32.34 -21.32
N GLN A 586 12.12 31.94 -20.24
CA GLN A 586 11.52 31.80 -18.91
C GLN A 586 11.00 33.14 -18.36
N GLU A 587 11.78 34.22 -18.48
CA GLU A 587 11.37 35.56 -18.03
C GLU A 587 10.09 36.06 -18.74
N ASN A 588 9.91 35.73 -20.02
CA ASN A 588 8.67 36.05 -20.76
C ASN A 588 7.49 35.16 -20.36
N ILE A 589 7.72 33.87 -20.08
CA ILE A 589 6.65 32.93 -19.70
C ILE A 589 6.08 33.27 -18.32
N ASP A 590 6.93 33.63 -17.35
CA ASP A 590 6.48 33.97 -16.01
C ASP A 590 5.63 35.24 -16.00
N SER A 591 5.96 36.23 -16.85
CA SER A 591 5.13 37.42 -17.08
C SER A 591 3.76 37.08 -17.67
N ILE A 592 3.70 36.14 -18.62
CA ILE A 592 2.43 35.67 -19.21
C ILE A 592 1.58 34.92 -18.16
N ILE A 593 2.21 34.05 -17.35
CA ILE A 593 1.54 33.36 -16.24
C ILE A 593 0.97 34.39 -15.27
N GLN A 594 1.76 35.38 -14.86
CA GLN A 594 1.34 36.44 -13.94
C GLN A 594 0.15 37.23 -14.51
N LYS A 595 0.18 37.55 -15.81
CA LYS A 595 -0.93 38.23 -16.48
C LYS A 595 -2.22 37.40 -16.46
N GLU A 596 -2.15 36.13 -16.84
CA GLU A 596 -3.33 35.23 -16.83
C GLU A 596 -3.91 35.07 -15.42
N ILE A 597 -3.08 34.93 -14.39
CA ILE A 597 -3.53 34.87 -12.98
C ILE A 597 -4.20 36.19 -12.57
N THR A 598 -3.62 37.33 -12.91
CA THR A 598 -4.16 38.67 -12.56
C THR A 598 -5.51 38.91 -13.22
N GLU A 599 -5.64 38.49 -14.48
CA GLU A 599 -6.86 38.58 -15.25
C GLU A 599 -7.95 37.64 -14.70
N ALA A 600 -7.60 36.42 -14.31
CA ALA A 600 -8.51 35.49 -13.66
C ALA A 600 -8.96 35.98 -12.27
N TYR A 601 -8.04 36.54 -11.48
CA TYR A 601 -8.35 37.18 -10.19
C TYR A 601 -9.34 38.33 -10.36
N SER A 602 -9.10 39.19 -11.34
CA SER A 602 -9.98 40.34 -11.62
C SER A 602 -11.40 39.87 -11.98
N LEU A 603 -11.51 38.83 -12.82
CA LEU A 603 -12.79 38.23 -13.16
C LEU A 603 -13.52 37.67 -11.93
N ALA A 604 -12.80 36.96 -11.05
CA ALA A 604 -13.36 36.44 -9.80
C ALA A 604 -13.86 37.57 -8.89
N TYR A 605 -13.05 38.62 -8.73
CA TYR A 605 -13.38 39.79 -7.90
C TYR A 605 -14.60 40.54 -8.41
N GLU A 606 -14.68 40.83 -9.72
CA GLU A 606 -15.84 41.51 -10.31
C GLU A 606 -17.11 40.67 -10.20
N THR A 607 -17.01 39.36 -10.48
CA THR A 607 -18.14 38.42 -10.35
C THR A 607 -18.70 38.43 -8.92
N LEU A 608 -17.83 38.40 -7.90
CA LEU A 608 -18.26 38.45 -6.50
C LEU A 608 -18.75 39.83 -6.07
N ARG A 609 -18.14 40.91 -6.56
CA ARG A 609 -18.55 42.29 -6.27
C ARG A 609 -19.98 42.54 -6.73
N ASP A 610 -20.29 42.14 -7.95
CA ASP A 610 -21.60 42.36 -8.56
C ASP A 610 -22.67 41.47 -7.91
N ASN A 611 -22.26 40.36 -7.29
CA ASN A 611 -23.12 39.38 -6.61
C ASN A 611 -22.93 39.33 -5.08
N ARG A 612 -22.44 40.43 -4.48
CA ARG A 612 -22.06 40.47 -3.05
C ARG A 612 -23.19 40.06 -2.10
N LYS A 613 -24.45 40.34 -2.45
CA LYS A 613 -25.61 39.94 -1.66
C LYS A 613 -25.73 38.42 -1.54
N TRP A 614 -25.42 37.68 -2.61
CA TRP A 614 -25.44 36.23 -2.61
C TRP A 614 -24.25 35.65 -1.85
N LEU A 615 -23.06 36.26 -1.97
CA LEU A 615 -21.88 35.86 -1.19
C LEU A 615 -22.16 35.85 0.33
N ILE A 616 -22.76 36.92 0.86
CA ILE A 616 -23.08 37.02 2.30
C ILE A 616 -24.20 36.05 2.71
N LYS A 617 -25.27 35.93 1.91
CA LYS A 617 -26.37 35.01 2.23
C LYS A 617 -25.93 33.55 2.21
N LEU A 618 -25.15 33.15 1.20
CA LEU A 618 -24.71 31.78 1.04
C LEU A 618 -23.67 31.40 2.11
N SER A 619 -22.69 32.26 2.38
CA SER A 619 -21.73 32.03 3.48
C SER A 619 -22.43 31.89 4.84
N SER A 620 -23.38 32.77 5.17
CA SER A 620 -24.11 32.64 6.44
C SER A 620 -24.87 31.30 6.59
N LYS A 621 -25.40 30.74 5.50
CA LYS A 621 -26.04 29.41 5.52
C LYS A 621 -25.02 28.28 5.61
N LEU A 622 -23.92 28.36 4.86
CA LEU A 622 -22.86 27.33 4.89
C LEU A 622 -22.16 27.27 6.24
N LEU A 623 -21.97 28.41 6.91
CA LEU A 623 -21.43 28.51 8.26
C LEU A 623 -22.26 27.72 9.29
N LEU A 624 -23.58 27.61 9.09
CA LEU A 624 -24.46 26.86 10.00
C LEU A 624 -24.41 25.34 9.81
N LEU A 625 -24.01 24.89 8.62
CA LEU A 625 -24.15 23.50 8.21
C LEU A 625 -22.85 22.71 8.29
N GLU A 626 -21.70 23.38 8.42
CA GLU A 626 -20.31 22.85 8.46
C GLU A 626 -19.88 22.07 7.20
N LYS A 627 -20.76 21.20 6.67
CA LYS A 627 -20.59 20.41 5.45
C LYS A 627 -21.93 20.31 4.69
N VAL A 628 -21.89 20.52 3.38
CA VAL A 628 -23.06 20.48 2.50
C VAL A 628 -22.73 19.72 1.22
N ASN A 629 -23.58 18.75 0.87
CA ASN A 629 -23.53 17.98 -0.37
C ASN A 629 -24.44 18.61 -1.45
N LYS A 630 -24.21 18.26 -2.72
CA LYS A 630 -24.86 18.87 -3.89
C LYS A 630 -26.38 18.97 -3.81
N SER A 631 -27.07 17.91 -3.39
CA SER A 631 -28.54 17.91 -3.32
C SER A 631 -29.07 18.98 -2.35
N LYS A 632 -28.44 19.09 -1.18
CA LYS A 632 -28.77 20.08 -0.17
C LYS A 632 -28.34 21.48 -0.59
N LEU A 633 -27.20 21.59 -1.29
CA LEU A 633 -26.73 22.84 -1.85
C LEU A 633 -27.69 23.40 -2.90
N LEU A 634 -28.23 22.56 -3.79
CA LEU A 634 -29.25 22.96 -4.75
C LEU A 634 -30.49 23.55 -4.06
N GLY A 635 -30.98 22.92 -3.00
CA GLY A 635 -32.08 23.47 -2.20
C GLY A 635 -31.75 24.83 -1.58
N ILE A 636 -30.52 25.00 -1.08
CA ILE A 636 -30.05 26.29 -0.53
C ILE A 636 -30.01 27.37 -1.62
N LEU A 637 -29.52 27.03 -2.82
CA LEU A 637 -29.43 27.93 -3.97
C LEU A 637 -30.82 28.39 -4.43
N GLU A 638 -31.78 27.46 -4.53
CA GLU A 638 -33.18 27.78 -4.84
C GLU A 638 -33.79 28.75 -3.82
N GLU A 639 -33.59 28.50 -2.52
CA GLU A 639 -34.09 29.36 -1.45
C GLU A 639 -33.52 30.79 -1.49
N ILE A 640 -32.29 30.98 -2.00
CA ILE A 640 -31.67 32.31 -2.13
C ILE A 640 -31.90 32.95 -3.50
N GLY A 641 -32.62 32.26 -4.40
CA GLY A 641 -33.03 32.74 -5.72
C GLY A 641 -31.96 32.60 -6.80
N ILE A 642 -31.09 31.59 -6.72
CA ILE A 642 -30.10 31.27 -7.76
C ILE A 642 -30.50 29.96 -8.43
N ASN A 643 -30.74 29.99 -9.74
CA ASN A 643 -30.93 28.80 -10.56
C ASN A 643 -29.65 28.56 -11.39
N PRO A 644 -28.89 27.46 -11.13
CA PRO A 644 -27.65 27.17 -11.85
C PRO A 644 -27.77 27.14 -13.38
N LYS A 645 -28.96 26.77 -13.89
CA LYS A 645 -29.21 26.67 -15.34
C LYS A 645 -29.16 28.02 -16.06
N ASP A 646 -29.37 29.11 -15.35
CA ASP A 646 -29.35 30.46 -15.91
C ASP A 646 -27.92 30.93 -16.23
N TYR A 647 -26.90 30.20 -15.74
CA TYR A 647 -25.49 30.53 -15.83
C TYR A 647 -24.69 29.52 -16.66
N GLU A 648 -25.35 28.59 -17.35
CA GLU A 648 -24.64 27.70 -18.27
C GLU A 648 -24.05 28.52 -19.44
N PRO A 649 -22.76 28.33 -19.79
CA PRO A 649 -22.15 29.05 -20.90
C PRO A 649 -22.93 28.81 -22.21
N ASN A 650 -23.22 29.89 -22.94
CA ASN A 650 -23.86 29.83 -24.27
C ASN A 650 -23.01 29.09 -25.32
N PHE A 651 -21.72 28.87 -25.04
CA PHE A 651 -20.79 28.22 -25.95
C PHE A 651 -20.58 26.75 -25.55
N ARG A 652 -21.20 25.83 -26.28
CA ARG A 652 -20.89 24.40 -26.24
C ARG A 652 -20.43 23.96 -27.63
N TYR A 653 -19.40 23.12 -27.69
CA TYR A 653 -19.01 22.40 -28.92
C TYR A 653 -20.09 21.35 -29.24
N THR A 654 -21.24 21.80 -29.75
CA THR A 654 -22.36 20.92 -30.12
C THR A 654 -22.30 20.58 -31.60
N TRP A 655 -22.94 19.47 -31.97
CA TRP A 655 -23.19 19.13 -33.37
C TRP A 655 -23.90 20.24 -34.16
N GLU A 656 -24.65 21.12 -33.48
CA GLU A 656 -25.32 22.27 -34.10
C GLU A 656 -24.34 23.39 -34.49
N PHE A 657 -23.23 23.55 -33.75
CA PHE A 657 -22.16 24.50 -34.12
C PHE A 657 -21.52 24.16 -35.47
N LEU A 658 -21.50 22.88 -35.86
CA LEU A 658 -21.05 22.41 -37.18
C LEU A 658 -22.09 22.62 -38.29
N LYS A 659 -23.37 22.81 -37.96
CA LYS A 659 -24.45 23.03 -38.95
C LYS A 659 -24.64 24.51 -39.31
N LEU A 660 -24.09 25.43 -38.54
CA LEU A 660 -24.21 26.88 -38.73
C LEU A 660 -23.01 27.52 -39.44
N LYS A 661 -22.24 26.74 -40.21
CA LYS A 661 -21.21 27.25 -41.12
C LYS A 661 -21.44 26.81 -42.55
#